data_AF-A0A504YG93-F1
#
_entry.id   AF-A0A504YG93-F1
#
_cell.length_a   1.000
_cell.length_b   1.000
_cell.length_c   1.000
_cell.angle_alpha   90.00
_cell.angle_beta   90.00
_cell.angle_gamma   90.00
#
_symmetry.space_group_name_H-M   'P 1'
#
loop_
_entity.id
_entity.type
_entity.pdbx_description
1 polymer ?
#
loop_
_entity_poly.entity_id
_entity_poly.type
_entity_poly.pdbx_seq_one_letter_code
_entity_poly.pdbx_strand_id
1 'polypeptide(L)'
;MQPDLIRYVCISYDMRPHSTKIFQEWINTLSHYVQLVLASPSAGDELSKESTPGSSAAHQPGPNQSLLYYKGVFFPTIQPKSLLLDLLDRGEPPVLADGYCLSVAIACVTQIVQSLEIIVHDANTVSPSVTDIETNAEPKTTEVDKQLVALSWCGCLSALALLLEASADEKVTTNVLQALHTMIGLTGQLGADAALDAFVTTMCKASLPSSYARSLFSAPSKGLPTNNITTPVVHEEAFERSPVVIVVTQGAGHSINITPASNSSTGVPGHPGSGSSSTAGSSHTSSTSVASGHDSTQNFPPGSLLITAKHLQAAKAVLHSAQTHGNVLGRSWNVILTTLQNLVWMLGLKMEPDVELLFKPTPNSTGAVRNADMSATAPGSAKSAGAPPATSGTSASNQPRPPVFSSSITVSTDLATLSSMLSALFAQSSQLSVNALNDLVLGLTQLSSEAMEAVSLNKGSKPFPITKLTELGLVNMNRLQLWWDSVCCQLLSMCKLSHAGLRQMAASALVVLIKQAIAAPQQPPFWKNESLTMTVLDPLSSLSEVVYDDVREKQLECVQHMLHCWGEQIGTSWLRVIEIVGVIRDSYKVDLILIAFHCFKLIVTDYLSSLSPDCYAACVVTAARFGHQKQDLNIALTAIGHILHLADHLLPKGYPSENLSDKTSTGNLSLEELWISIFCHLADLCLDRRPAIRKSACQTLFNTVECHGTRFRWTTWSALFWKVLFPLLKNVHELFTSAPVEREGRSNSLLVHHSRDTAAKQWAETVVLTLTGVSNLIVSKQAQLLTLAEFPKVWTSLLDHIMHHALTASAEISTTALASLQNLLDLKPSEPQLNVMLWPAAWSTWLEIGTKAVHFQAFSEIGPCSAVTDTSQHQLESTTVQSAESPPYTPFLPTAAFMTLMFDLFVPLFSRCIEAVSTQISPAHWTRLTEILHLGSLAPIYVTYLYPQSSVTLLPLVDDGTLSPLQESVLRDLNFLLQASFIYSTACLLHSVVKLLEGKCLCCV
;
A
#
# COMPACT_ATOMS: atom_id res chain seq x y z
N MET A 1 -57.54 1.81 -19.63
CA MET A 1 -57.99 2.06 -21.00
C MET A 1 -57.59 0.87 -21.86
N GLN A 2 -58.26 0.63 -22.99
CA GLN A 2 -57.88 -0.48 -23.86
C GLN A 2 -56.58 -0.14 -24.62
N PRO A 3 -55.54 -0.99 -24.59
CA PRO A 3 -54.27 -0.79 -25.30
C PRO A 3 -54.43 -0.47 -26.79
N ASP A 4 -55.29 -1.24 -27.48
CA ASP A 4 -55.52 -1.08 -28.93
C ASP A 4 -56.09 0.29 -29.29
N LEU A 5 -56.97 0.83 -28.43
CA LEU A 5 -57.57 2.15 -28.64
C LEU A 5 -56.52 3.26 -28.50
N ILE A 6 -55.64 3.18 -27.49
CA ILE A 6 -54.55 4.15 -27.31
C ILE A 6 -53.61 4.14 -28.52
N ARG A 7 -53.23 2.95 -28.98
CA ARG A 7 -52.40 2.77 -30.17
C ARG A 7 -53.07 3.35 -31.42
N TYR A 8 -54.35 3.03 -31.62
CA TYR A 8 -55.13 3.54 -32.75
C TYR A 8 -55.24 5.07 -32.75
N VAL A 9 -55.53 5.68 -31.59
CA VAL A 9 -55.61 7.14 -31.44
C VAL A 9 -54.27 7.79 -31.73
N CYS A 10 -53.17 7.24 -31.22
CA CYS A 10 -51.83 7.76 -31.48
C CYS A 10 -51.49 7.74 -32.97
N ILE A 11 -51.72 6.62 -33.66
CA ILE A 11 -51.44 6.50 -35.11
C ILE A 11 -52.35 7.40 -35.92
N SER A 12 -53.64 7.45 -35.58
CA SER A 12 -54.66 8.14 -36.38
C SER A 12 -54.62 9.66 -36.21
N TYR A 13 -54.17 10.16 -35.06
CA TYR A 13 -54.16 11.59 -34.75
C TYR A 13 -52.76 12.09 -34.38
N ASP A 14 -52.15 11.54 -33.32
CA ASP A 14 -50.95 12.14 -32.72
C ASP A 14 -49.68 11.97 -33.56
N MET A 15 -49.62 11.02 -34.47
CA MET A 15 -48.50 10.86 -35.42
C MET A 15 -48.69 11.68 -36.70
N ARG A 16 -49.88 12.21 -36.97
CA ARG A 16 -50.14 13.00 -38.18
C ARG A 16 -49.60 14.43 -38.05
N PRO A 17 -48.97 14.99 -39.11
CA PRO A 17 -48.58 16.39 -39.13
C PRO A 17 -49.84 17.28 -39.07
N HIS A 18 -49.79 18.35 -38.27
CA HIS A 18 -50.87 19.33 -38.07
C HIS A 18 -52.19 18.79 -37.46
N SER A 19 -52.21 17.57 -36.93
CA SER A 19 -53.34 17.05 -36.15
C SER A 19 -53.23 17.43 -34.67
N THR A 20 -54.39 17.60 -34.01
CA THR A 20 -54.47 17.69 -32.55
C THR A 20 -53.87 16.43 -31.91
N LYS A 21 -53.03 16.60 -30.89
CA LYS A 21 -52.39 15.52 -30.15
C LYS A 21 -53.34 15.04 -29.04
N ILE A 22 -54.35 14.27 -29.43
CA ILE A 22 -55.47 13.84 -28.58
C ILE A 22 -54.96 13.06 -27.37
N PHE A 23 -54.07 12.09 -27.57
CA PHE A 23 -53.60 11.24 -26.48
C PHE A 23 -52.71 12.03 -25.51
N GLN A 24 -51.83 12.89 -26.03
CA GLN A 24 -51.07 13.83 -25.19
C GLN A 24 -51.99 14.74 -24.36
N GLU A 25 -53.03 15.31 -24.98
CA GLU A 25 -53.98 16.20 -24.30
C GLU A 25 -54.79 15.48 -23.22
N TRP A 26 -55.17 14.21 -23.45
CA TRP A 26 -55.84 13.40 -22.43
C TRP A 26 -54.99 13.26 -21.16
N ILE A 27 -53.70 12.92 -21.33
CA ILE A 27 -52.78 12.74 -20.20
C ILE A 27 -52.54 14.08 -19.50
N ASN A 28 -52.33 15.16 -20.26
CA ASN A 28 -52.13 16.50 -19.70
C ASN A 28 -53.36 16.97 -18.94
N THR A 29 -54.57 16.73 -19.45
CA THR A 29 -55.83 17.08 -18.80
C THR A 29 -56.00 16.32 -17.48
N LEU A 30 -55.73 15.00 -17.47
CA LEU A 30 -55.75 14.20 -16.25
C LEU A 30 -54.72 14.69 -15.23
N SER A 31 -53.51 14.99 -15.68
CA SER A 31 -52.43 15.53 -14.84
C SER A 31 -52.79 16.89 -14.24
N HIS A 32 -53.34 17.79 -15.05
CA HIS A 32 -53.79 19.11 -14.63
C HIS A 32 -54.98 19.01 -13.67
N TYR A 33 -55.90 18.10 -13.90
CA TYR A 33 -57.01 17.83 -12.98
C TYR A 33 -56.51 17.38 -11.60
N VAL A 34 -55.56 16.42 -11.56
CA VAL A 34 -54.94 15.98 -10.29
C VAL A 34 -54.26 17.14 -9.58
N GLN A 35 -53.54 17.99 -10.31
CA GLN A 35 -52.89 19.19 -9.76
C GLN A 35 -53.89 20.19 -9.21
N LEU A 36 -54.95 20.49 -9.95
CA LEU A 36 -56.02 21.42 -9.54
C LEU A 36 -56.72 20.93 -8.27
N VAL A 37 -57.19 19.68 -8.25
CA VAL A 37 -57.93 19.13 -7.11
C VAL A 37 -57.08 19.13 -5.84
N LEU A 38 -55.78 18.82 -5.95
CA LEU A 38 -54.88 18.89 -4.80
C LEU A 38 -54.52 20.34 -4.42
N ALA A 39 -54.38 21.25 -5.38
CA ALA A 39 -54.00 22.64 -5.11
C ALA A 39 -55.15 23.52 -4.56
N SER A 40 -56.39 23.26 -4.97
CA SER A 40 -57.59 23.97 -4.51
C SER A 40 -58.53 23.00 -3.79
N PRO A 41 -58.57 23.00 -2.45
CA PRO A 41 -59.58 22.28 -1.70
C PRO A 41 -60.89 23.07 -1.76
N SER A 42 -61.56 23.10 -2.91
CA SER A 42 -62.91 23.66 -2.99
C SER A 42 -63.93 22.56 -2.73
N ALA A 43 -64.79 22.83 -1.75
CA ALA A 43 -66.04 22.15 -1.46
C ALA A 43 -66.70 21.62 -2.75
N GLY A 44 -67.19 20.39 -2.67
CA GLY A 44 -67.89 19.74 -3.75
C GLY A 44 -68.84 20.68 -4.47
N ASP A 45 -68.81 20.57 -5.80
CA ASP A 45 -69.99 20.58 -6.65
C ASP A 45 -71.14 21.46 -6.14
N GLU A 46 -71.22 22.69 -6.65
CA GLU A 46 -72.38 23.58 -6.46
C GLU A 46 -73.70 23.01 -7.03
N LEU A 47 -73.76 21.73 -7.42
CA LEU A 47 -74.98 21.03 -7.77
C LEU A 47 -75.71 20.33 -6.61
N SER A 48 -75.21 20.39 -5.37
CA SER A 48 -75.82 19.67 -4.23
C SER A 48 -76.48 20.54 -3.15
N LYS A 49 -76.47 21.88 -3.26
CA LYS A 49 -77.10 22.75 -2.26
C LYS A 49 -78.58 23.03 -2.56
N GLU A 50 -79.41 22.00 -2.43
CA GLU A 50 -80.82 22.19 -2.11
C GLU A 50 -81.37 21.00 -1.33
N SER A 51 -81.06 20.94 -0.02
CA SER A 51 -82.05 20.64 1.04
C SER A 51 -81.41 20.45 2.43
N THR A 52 -81.95 21.21 3.39
CA THR A 52 -81.91 21.05 4.85
C THR A 52 -80.64 21.43 5.65
N PRO A 53 -80.74 22.33 6.66
CA PRO A 53 -79.62 22.72 7.52
C PRO A 53 -79.53 21.83 8.76
N GLY A 54 -78.36 21.23 8.99
CA GLY A 54 -78.05 20.58 10.28
C GLY A 54 -76.77 19.75 10.25
N SER A 55 -75.87 20.03 11.20
CA SER A 55 -74.62 19.30 11.51
C SER A 55 -73.37 19.65 10.69
N SER A 56 -72.78 20.79 11.03
CA SER A 56 -71.34 21.00 10.92
C SER A 56 -70.62 20.21 12.02
N ALA A 57 -70.31 18.95 11.74
CA ALA A 57 -69.36 18.15 12.49
C ALA A 57 -68.32 17.60 11.51
N ALA A 58 -67.06 18.00 11.72
CA ALA A 58 -65.91 17.50 10.97
C ALA A 58 -65.96 15.96 10.90
N HIS A 59 -66.11 15.41 9.70
CA HIS A 59 -65.98 13.97 9.47
C HIS A 59 -64.56 13.55 9.86
N GLN A 60 -64.43 12.88 11.01
CA GLN A 60 -63.27 12.05 11.28
C GLN A 60 -63.28 10.89 10.27
N PRO A 61 -62.15 10.60 9.60
CA PRO A 61 -62.07 9.47 8.69
C PRO A 61 -62.19 8.16 9.47
N GLY A 62 -63.01 7.23 8.98
CA GLY A 62 -63.11 5.87 9.52
C GLY A 62 -61.81 5.08 9.27
N PRO A 63 -61.53 4.03 10.07
CA PRO A 63 -60.23 3.33 10.12
C PRO A 63 -59.83 2.55 8.85
N ASN A 64 -60.60 2.61 7.75
CA ASN A 64 -60.40 1.80 6.53
C ASN A 64 -60.42 2.62 5.22
N GLN A 65 -60.34 3.95 5.25
CA GLN A 65 -60.26 4.77 4.03
C GLN A 65 -58.80 5.13 3.70
N SER A 66 -58.35 4.79 2.49
CA SER A 66 -57.06 5.26 1.97
C SER A 66 -57.13 6.77 1.74
N LEU A 67 -56.10 7.51 2.15
CA LEU A 67 -56.13 8.97 2.21
C LEU A 67 -54.90 9.56 1.49
N LEU A 68 -55.13 10.63 0.73
CA LEU A 68 -54.11 11.57 0.29
C LEU A 68 -54.13 12.79 1.22
N TYR A 69 -52.98 13.41 1.42
CA TYR A 69 -52.83 14.60 2.23
C TYR A 69 -51.93 15.60 1.51
N TYR A 70 -52.46 16.80 1.25
CA TYR A 70 -51.71 17.84 0.55
C TYR A 70 -52.12 19.23 1.05
N LYS A 71 -51.14 20.09 1.34
CA LYS A 71 -51.32 21.47 1.85
C LYS A 71 -52.37 21.60 2.96
N GLY A 72 -52.30 20.74 3.98
CA GLY A 72 -53.22 20.83 5.12
C GLY A 72 -54.54 20.06 4.98
N VAL A 73 -54.86 19.51 3.81
CA VAL A 73 -56.17 18.93 3.51
C VAL A 73 -56.09 17.42 3.23
N PHE A 74 -57.04 16.66 3.78
CA PHE A 74 -57.21 15.23 3.50
C PHE A 74 -58.18 15.02 2.33
N PHE A 75 -57.78 14.16 1.41
CA PHE A 75 -58.61 13.73 0.29
C PHE A 75 -58.88 12.22 0.44
N PRO A 76 -60.13 11.79 0.66
CA PRO A 76 -60.47 10.38 0.68
C PRO A 76 -60.26 9.76 -0.70
N THR A 77 -59.63 8.59 -0.76
CA THR A 77 -59.56 7.76 -1.97
C THR A 77 -60.40 6.51 -1.79
N ILE A 78 -61.40 6.37 -2.65
CA ILE A 78 -62.33 5.24 -2.69
C ILE A 78 -61.93 4.31 -3.84
N GLN A 79 -62.27 3.02 -3.77
CA GLN A 79 -62.11 2.13 -4.92
C GLN A 79 -62.95 2.64 -6.11
N PRO A 80 -62.32 2.89 -7.27
CA PRO A 80 -63.03 3.34 -8.46
C PRO A 80 -63.76 2.13 -9.06
N LYS A 81 -64.99 1.89 -8.62
CA LYS A 81 -65.94 1.07 -9.39
C LYS A 81 -66.54 1.95 -10.48
N SER A 82 -66.96 1.32 -11.58
CA SER A 82 -67.74 1.90 -12.70
C SER A 82 -69.15 2.37 -12.28
N LEU A 83 -69.28 2.93 -11.08
CA LEU A 83 -70.54 3.29 -10.43
C LEU A 83 -71.42 4.14 -11.36
N LEU A 84 -70.85 5.10 -12.09
CA LEU A 84 -71.59 5.95 -13.02
C LEU A 84 -71.98 5.24 -14.33
N LEU A 85 -71.16 4.30 -14.82
CA LEU A 85 -71.43 3.54 -16.04
C LEU A 85 -72.52 2.47 -15.81
N ASP A 86 -72.54 1.86 -14.63
CA ASP A 86 -73.55 0.88 -14.23
C ASP A 86 -74.91 1.52 -13.86
N LEU A 87 -74.96 2.87 -13.78
CA LEU A 87 -76.14 3.65 -13.39
C LEU A 87 -76.76 4.44 -14.55
N LEU A 88 -76.27 4.28 -15.78
CA LEU A 88 -76.85 4.91 -17.00
C LEU A 88 -78.33 4.56 -17.22
N ASP A 89 -78.80 3.43 -16.65
CA ASP A 89 -80.19 2.98 -16.73
C ASP A 89 -81.13 3.62 -15.68
N ARG A 90 -80.62 4.48 -14.77
CA ARG A 90 -81.43 5.12 -13.72
C ARG A 90 -81.62 6.62 -13.98
N GLY A 91 -82.85 7.09 -13.91
CA GLY A 91 -83.26 8.45 -14.31
C GLY A 91 -82.88 9.60 -13.36
N GLU A 92 -82.14 9.36 -12.27
CA GLU A 92 -81.68 10.41 -11.34
C GLU A 92 -80.15 10.35 -11.13
N PRO A 93 -79.45 11.50 -11.16
CA PRO A 93 -78.00 11.55 -10.98
C PRO A 93 -77.62 11.16 -9.53
N PRO A 94 -76.72 10.19 -9.32
CA PRO A 94 -76.28 9.81 -7.98
C PRO A 94 -75.40 10.89 -7.34
N VAL A 95 -75.54 11.09 -6.03
CA VAL A 95 -74.61 11.92 -5.24
C VAL A 95 -73.25 11.23 -5.23
N LEU A 96 -72.25 11.85 -5.84
CA LEU A 96 -70.89 11.34 -5.86
C LEU A 96 -70.25 11.47 -4.48
N ALA A 97 -69.64 10.40 -4.00
CA ALA A 97 -68.86 10.45 -2.78
C ALA A 97 -67.63 11.34 -2.96
N ASP A 98 -67.31 12.14 -1.93
CA ASP A 98 -66.12 12.99 -1.92
C ASP A 98 -64.88 12.18 -2.29
N GLY A 99 -64.07 12.70 -3.21
CA GLY A 99 -62.85 12.05 -3.70
C GLY A 99 -63.05 10.97 -4.79
N TYR A 100 -64.28 10.63 -5.18
CA TYR A 100 -64.51 9.66 -6.27
C TYR A 100 -63.83 10.08 -7.59
N CYS A 101 -64.00 11.33 -8.03
CA CYS A 101 -63.39 11.82 -9.26
C CYS A 101 -61.86 11.83 -9.21
N LEU A 102 -61.27 12.09 -8.04
CA LEU A 102 -59.82 11.99 -7.83
C LEU A 102 -59.35 10.54 -7.90
N SER A 103 -60.05 9.61 -7.24
CA SER A 103 -59.80 8.17 -7.36
C SER A 103 -59.88 7.65 -8.80
N VAL A 104 -60.86 8.13 -9.58
CA VAL A 104 -60.98 7.79 -11.01
C VAL A 104 -59.80 8.37 -11.79
N ALA A 105 -59.42 9.63 -11.56
CA ALA A 105 -58.27 10.24 -12.23
C ALA A 105 -56.96 9.48 -11.94
N ILE A 106 -56.72 9.10 -10.67
CA ILE A 106 -55.56 8.29 -10.27
C ILE A 106 -55.59 6.94 -11.00
N ALA A 107 -56.75 6.27 -11.01
CA ALA A 107 -56.90 5.01 -11.71
C ALA A 107 -56.69 5.14 -13.22
N CYS A 108 -57.15 6.23 -13.85
CA CYS A 108 -56.89 6.51 -15.25
C CYS A 108 -55.38 6.66 -15.52
N VAL A 109 -54.66 7.45 -14.72
CA VAL A 109 -53.21 7.64 -14.87
C VAL A 109 -52.47 6.32 -14.70
N THR A 110 -52.77 5.54 -13.64
CA THR A 110 -52.12 4.24 -13.43
C THR A 110 -52.47 3.22 -14.52
N GLN A 111 -53.72 3.24 -15.01
CA GLN A 111 -54.15 2.33 -16.08
C GLN A 111 -53.54 2.71 -17.42
N ILE A 112 -53.29 4.00 -17.69
CA ILE A 112 -52.56 4.44 -18.89
C ILE A 112 -51.14 3.89 -18.85
N VAL A 113 -50.44 3.98 -17.71
CA VAL A 113 -49.10 3.38 -17.55
C VAL A 113 -49.13 1.87 -17.80
N GLN A 114 -50.09 1.14 -17.23
CA GLN A 114 -50.26 -0.30 -17.49
C GLN A 114 -50.59 -0.60 -18.96
N SER A 115 -51.41 0.24 -19.61
CA SER A 115 -51.71 0.08 -21.03
C SER A 115 -50.46 0.29 -21.89
N LEU A 116 -49.63 1.29 -21.57
CA LEU A 116 -48.36 1.52 -22.26
C LEU A 116 -47.42 0.33 -22.08
N GLU A 117 -47.38 -0.27 -20.90
CA GLU A 117 -46.61 -1.49 -20.63
C GLU A 117 -47.01 -2.65 -21.53
N ILE A 118 -48.32 -2.90 -21.64
CA ILE A 118 -48.86 -3.95 -22.51
C ILE A 118 -48.51 -3.67 -23.99
N ILE A 119 -48.69 -2.44 -24.47
CA ILE A 119 -48.41 -2.07 -25.86
C ILE A 119 -46.94 -2.34 -26.23
N VAL A 120 -46.01 -1.92 -25.36
CA VAL A 120 -44.57 -2.06 -25.59
C VAL A 120 -44.12 -3.52 -25.45
N HIS A 121 -44.72 -4.30 -24.55
CA HIS A 121 -44.37 -5.72 -24.37
C HIS A 121 -44.96 -6.64 -25.45
N ASP A 122 -46.21 -6.42 -25.91
CA ASP A 122 -46.81 -7.22 -27.00
C ASP A 122 -46.13 -6.99 -28.35
N ALA A 123 -45.51 -5.83 -28.58
CA ALA A 123 -44.70 -5.58 -29.77
C ALA A 123 -43.45 -6.49 -29.86
N ASN A 124 -42.99 -7.05 -28.74
CA ASN A 124 -41.79 -7.90 -28.67
C ASN A 124 -42.09 -9.41 -28.86
N THR A 125 -43.36 -9.85 -28.83
CA THR A 125 -43.75 -11.27 -28.91
C THR A 125 -44.25 -11.70 -30.28
N VAL A 126 -44.57 -10.77 -31.18
CA VAL A 126 -45.02 -11.08 -32.56
C VAL A 126 -43.83 -11.10 -33.51
N SER A 127 -43.40 -12.30 -33.91
CA SER A 127 -42.44 -12.50 -35.01
C SER A 127 -43.05 -12.05 -36.35
N PRO A 128 -42.24 -11.50 -37.29
CA PRO A 128 -42.76 -11.03 -38.56
C PRO A 128 -42.96 -12.24 -39.50
N SER A 129 -44.16 -12.82 -39.49
CA SER A 129 -44.58 -13.70 -40.59
C SER A 129 -45.18 -12.85 -41.72
N VAL A 130 -44.47 -12.86 -42.86
CA VAL A 130 -44.85 -12.56 -44.27
C VAL A 130 -46.38 -12.62 -44.52
N THR A 131 -47.08 -11.67 -45.15
CA THR A 131 -47.04 -11.24 -46.57
C THR A 131 -47.82 -9.93 -46.85
N ASP A 132 -47.50 -9.29 -48.00
CA ASP A 132 -48.32 -8.45 -48.90
C ASP A 132 -48.43 -6.90 -48.78
N ILE A 133 -47.61 -6.24 -49.60
CA ILE A 133 -47.91 -5.26 -50.69
C ILE A 133 -48.86 -4.06 -50.42
N GLU A 134 -48.22 -2.88 -50.43
CA GLU A 134 -48.62 -1.55 -50.96
C GLU A 134 -49.98 -0.93 -50.57
N THR A 135 -49.95 0.08 -49.68
CA THR A 135 -50.18 1.53 -49.94
C THR A 135 -50.51 2.23 -48.62
N ASN A 136 -49.85 3.37 -48.36
CA ASN A 136 -49.72 4.09 -47.08
C ASN A 136 -48.76 3.42 -46.09
N ALA A 137 -47.62 4.06 -45.87
CA ALA A 137 -46.59 3.60 -44.94
C ALA A 137 -47.12 3.64 -43.50
N GLU A 138 -47.66 2.53 -43.01
CA GLU A 138 -47.90 2.36 -41.57
C GLU A 138 -46.57 2.50 -40.83
N PRO A 139 -46.50 3.32 -39.77
CA PRO A 139 -45.28 3.51 -39.00
C PRO A 139 -44.83 2.17 -38.38
N LYS A 140 -43.52 1.90 -38.40
CA LYS A 140 -42.93 0.74 -37.72
C LYS A 140 -43.40 0.73 -36.26
N THR A 141 -43.76 -0.44 -35.74
CA THR A 141 -44.31 -0.61 -34.38
C THR A 141 -43.46 0.08 -33.31
N THR A 142 -42.13 -0.05 -33.40
CA THR A 142 -41.16 0.60 -32.51
C THR A 142 -41.15 2.12 -32.55
N GLU A 143 -41.56 2.74 -33.68
CA GLU A 143 -41.70 4.19 -33.80
C GLU A 143 -42.97 4.69 -33.08
N VAL A 144 -44.05 3.91 -33.17
CA VAL A 144 -45.30 4.20 -32.44
C VAL A 144 -45.07 4.12 -30.94
N ASP A 145 -44.33 3.11 -30.47
CA ASP A 145 -44.02 2.91 -29.04
C ASP A 145 -43.20 4.07 -28.48
N LYS A 146 -42.15 4.49 -29.20
CA LYS A 146 -41.35 5.68 -28.85
C LYS A 146 -42.20 6.94 -28.78
N GLN A 147 -43.07 7.13 -29.78
CA GLN A 147 -43.93 8.31 -29.83
C GLN A 147 -44.96 8.32 -28.69
N LEU A 148 -45.57 7.19 -28.36
CA LEU A 148 -46.50 7.06 -27.23
C LEU A 148 -45.84 7.48 -25.92
N VAL A 149 -44.65 6.96 -25.62
CA VAL A 149 -43.92 7.34 -24.41
C VAL A 149 -43.49 8.80 -24.44
N ALA A 150 -42.99 9.30 -25.59
CA ALA A 150 -42.60 10.70 -25.76
C ALA A 150 -43.74 11.69 -25.50
N LEU A 151 -44.98 11.35 -25.88
CA LEU A 151 -46.17 12.16 -25.67
C LEU A 151 -46.71 12.05 -24.23
N SER A 152 -46.52 10.89 -23.57
CA SER A 152 -47.08 10.61 -22.24
C SER A 152 -46.26 11.14 -21.08
N TRP A 153 -44.92 11.04 -21.19
CA TRP A 153 -44.08 10.92 -20.00
C TRP A 153 -44.13 12.13 -19.08
N CYS A 154 -44.21 13.35 -19.64
CA CYS A 154 -44.30 14.59 -18.85
C CYS A 154 -45.58 14.64 -18.00
N GLY A 155 -46.74 14.38 -18.60
CA GLY A 155 -48.02 14.43 -17.90
C GLY A 155 -48.14 13.32 -16.86
N CYS A 156 -47.69 12.10 -17.19
CA CYS A 156 -47.58 10.99 -16.24
C CYS A 156 -46.65 11.34 -15.07
N LEU A 157 -45.44 11.85 -15.35
CA LEU A 157 -44.47 12.23 -14.32
C LEU A 157 -45.05 13.30 -13.39
N SER A 158 -45.65 14.35 -13.93
CA SER A 158 -46.22 15.45 -13.13
C SER A 158 -47.34 14.96 -12.21
N ALA A 159 -48.22 14.09 -12.71
CA ALA A 159 -49.28 13.50 -11.90
C ALA A 159 -48.73 12.56 -10.83
N LEU A 160 -47.87 11.62 -11.21
CA LEU A 160 -47.32 10.60 -10.31
C LEU A 160 -46.39 11.20 -9.25
N ALA A 161 -45.58 12.20 -9.59
CA ALA A 161 -44.71 12.88 -8.63
C ALA A 161 -45.52 13.60 -7.55
N LEU A 162 -46.59 14.31 -7.95
CA LEU A 162 -47.47 15.01 -7.00
C LEU A 162 -48.30 14.03 -6.15
N LEU A 163 -48.82 12.96 -6.76
CA LEU A 163 -49.51 11.90 -6.03
C LEU A 163 -48.58 11.19 -5.05
N LEU A 164 -47.32 10.97 -5.44
CA LEU A 164 -46.31 10.44 -4.53
C LEU A 164 -46.01 11.45 -3.42
N GLU A 165 -45.99 12.76 -3.65
CA GLU A 165 -45.84 13.74 -2.57
C GLU A 165 -47.04 13.73 -1.62
N ALA A 166 -48.27 13.68 -2.16
CA ALA A 166 -49.52 13.71 -1.41
C ALA A 166 -49.89 12.38 -0.73
N SER A 167 -49.22 11.26 -1.03
CA SER A 167 -49.60 9.97 -0.45
C SER A 167 -49.28 9.89 1.04
N ALA A 168 -50.30 9.58 1.85
CA ALA A 168 -50.16 9.26 3.28
C ALA A 168 -50.40 7.77 3.56
N ASP A 169 -51.16 7.11 2.69
CA ASP A 169 -51.50 5.69 2.75
C ASP A 169 -50.45 4.79 2.04
N GLU A 170 -50.15 3.63 2.63
CA GLU A 170 -49.18 2.65 2.11
C GLU A 170 -49.59 2.03 0.77
N LYS A 171 -50.88 1.75 0.58
CA LYS A 171 -51.39 1.13 -0.65
C LYS A 171 -51.34 2.10 -1.82
N VAL A 172 -51.74 3.36 -1.60
CA VAL A 172 -51.63 4.41 -2.63
C VAL A 172 -50.18 4.67 -3.00
N THR A 173 -49.29 4.77 -2.00
CA THR A 173 -47.85 4.94 -2.23
C THR A 173 -47.27 3.79 -3.06
N THR A 174 -47.62 2.54 -2.73
CA THR A 174 -47.16 1.35 -3.46
C THR A 174 -47.64 1.37 -4.91
N ASN A 175 -48.90 1.71 -5.18
CA ASN A 175 -49.43 1.79 -6.54
C ASN A 175 -48.75 2.88 -7.38
N VAL A 176 -48.47 4.05 -6.79
CA VAL A 176 -47.76 5.13 -7.47
C VAL A 176 -46.31 4.75 -7.75
N LEU A 177 -45.61 4.16 -6.77
CA LEU A 177 -44.25 3.65 -6.96
C LEU A 177 -44.19 2.55 -8.03
N GLN A 178 -45.19 1.66 -8.10
CA GLN A 178 -45.28 0.65 -9.16
C GLN A 178 -45.45 1.29 -10.54
N ALA A 179 -46.28 2.34 -10.67
CA ALA A 179 -46.43 3.06 -11.92
C ALA A 179 -45.13 3.78 -12.33
N LEU A 180 -44.40 4.38 -11.37
CA LEU A 180 -43.07 4.95 -11.63
C LEU A 180 -42.06 3.89 -12.07
N HIS A 181 -42.04 2.73 -11.41
CA HIS A 181 -41.21 1.59 -11.78
C HIS A 181 -41.44 1.14 -13.23
N THR A 182 -42.70 0.93 -13.62
CA THR A 182 -43.06 0.58 -14.99
C THR A 182 -42.60 1.64 -15.99
N MET A 183 -42.81 2.92 -15.71
CA MET A 183 -42.36 4.01 -16.59
C MET A 183 -40.84 4.07 -16.75
N ILE A 184 -40.06 3.75 -15.71
CA ILE A 184 -38.59 3.63 -15.78
C ILE A 184 -38.21 2.50 -16.75
N GLY A 185 -38.85 1.34 -16.64
CA GLY A 185 -38.62 0.22 -17.57
C GLY A 185 -38.91 0.59 -19.02
N LEU A 186 -40.05 1.21 -19.30
CA LEU A 186 -40.48 1.58 -20.66
C LEU A 186 -39.57 2.66 -21.27
N THR A 187 -39.27 3.71 -20.50
CA THR A 187 -38.40 4.80 -20.96
C THR A 187 -36.97 4.31 -21.22
N GLY A 188 -36.45 3.41 -20.40
CA GLY A 188 -35.15 2.79 -20.61
C GLY A 188 -35.10 1.89 -21.85
N GLN A 189 -36.09 1.00 -22.04
CA GLN A 189 -36.14 0.10 -23.20
C GLN A 189 -36.21 0.86 -24.54
N LEU A 190 -36.89 2.01 -24.55
CA LEU A 190 -37.07 2.84 -25.76
C LEU A 190 -35.96 3.87 -25.98
N GLY A 191 -35.01 4.01 -25.04
CA GLY A 191 -33.89 4.96 -25.12
C GLY A 191 -34.28 6.42 -24.90
N ALA A 192 -35.28 6.69 -24.05
CA ALA A 192 -35.75 8.03 -23.73
C ALA A 192 -35.03 8.59 -22.48
N ASP A 193 -33.73 8.88 -22.60
CA ASP A 193 -32.83 9.21 -21.48
C ASP A 193 -33.35 10.32 -20.56
N ALA A 194 -33.87 11.42 -21.14
CA ALA A 194 -34.38 12.56 -20.36
C ALA A 194 -35.61 12.18 -19.50
N ALA A 195 -36.48 11.32 -20.03
CA ALA A 195 -37.65 10.84 -19.30
C ALA A 195 -37.24 9.84 -18.21
N LEU A 196 -36.34 8.91 -18.54
CA LEU A 196 -35.76 7.94 -17.62
C LEU A 196 -35.12 8.63 -16.41
N ASP A 197 -34.23 9.60 -16.65
CA ASP A 197 -33.56 10.37 -15.61
C ASP A 197 -34.56 11.09 -14.68
N ALA A 198 -35.64 11.65 -15.26
CA ALA A 198 -36.64 12.37 -14.49
C ALA A 198 -37.47 11.44 -13.59
N PHE A 199 -37.89 10.26 -14.09
CA PHE A 199 -38.59 9.26 -13.29
C PHE A 199 -37.70 8.67 -12.19
N VAL A 200 -36.47 8.29 -12.53
CA VAL A 200 -35.49 7.78 -11.56
C VAL A 200 -35.21 8.82 -10.48
N THR A 201 -34.95 10.07 -10.86
CA THR A 201 -34.70 11.17 -9.91
C THR A 201 -35.89 11.40 -8.97
N THR A 202 -37.12 11.31 -9.49
CA THR A 202 -38.34 11.48 -8.68
C THR A 202 -38.47 10.38 -7.63
N MET A 203 -38.25 9.13 -8.02
CA MET A 203 -38.30 7.99 -7.11
C MET A 203 -37.15 8.03 -6.08
N CYS A 204 -35.94 8.40 -6.50
CA CYS A 204 -34.79 8.60 -5.62
C CYS A 204 -35.03 9.71 -4.59
N LYS A 205 -35.57 10.87 -5.01
CA LYS A 205 -35.94 11.97 -4.10
C LYS A 205 -36.95 11.52 -3.05
N ALA A 206 -37.93 10.70 -3.41
CA ALA A 206 -38.94 10.20 -2.49
C ALA A 206 -38.39 9.18 -1.46
N SER A 207 -37.22 8.59 -1.69
CA SER A 207 -36.55 7.70 -0.73
C SER A 207 -35.77 8.45 0.37
N LEU A 208 -35.60 9.76 0.23
CA LEU A 208 -34.83 10.60 1.13
C LEU A 208 -35.74 11.66 1.79
N PRO A 209 -35.43 12.12 3.03
CA PRO A 209 -36.12 13.26 3.63
C PRO A 209 -36.06 14.50 2.72
N SER A 210 -37.16 15.23 2.58
CA SER A 210 -37.35 16.28 1.57
C SER A 210 -36.32 17.42 1.64
N SER A 211 -35.99 17.89 2.86
CA SER A 211 -34.95 18.91 3.10
C SER A 211 -33.57 18.41 2.67
N TYR A 212 -33.25 17.16 2.98
CA TYR A 212 -32.00 16.50 2.60
C TYR A 212 -31.90 16.27 1.08
N ALA A 213 -32.97 15.75 0.47
CA ALA A 213 -33.06 15.49 -0.97
C ALA A 213 -32.84 16.75 -1.80
N ARG A 214 -33.43 17.88 -1.37
CA ARG A 214 -33.25 19.18 -2.05
C ARG A 214 -31.79 19.65 -2.00
N SER A 215 -31.13 19.49 -0.86
CA SER A 215 -29.70 19.83 -0.74
C SER A 215 -28.82 18.91 -1.60
N LEU A 216 -29.16 17.62 -1.70
CA LEU A 216 -28.36 16.63 -2.43
C LEU A 216 -28.45 16.80 -3.95
N PHE A 217 -29.64 17.08 -4.47
CA PHE A 217 -29.91 17.18 -5.91
C PHE A 217 -29.99 18.62 -6.45
N SER A 218 -29.62 19.63 -5.64
CA SER A 218 -29.52 21.02 -6.05
C SER A 218 -28.25 21.24 -6.90
N ALA A 219 -28.40 21.61 -8.16
CA ALA A 219 -27.27 21.91 -9.04
C ALA A 219 -26.46 23.13 -8.54
N PRO A 220 -25.12 23.14 -8.65
CA PRO A 220 -24.33 24.34 -8.42
C PRO A 220 -24.51 25.30 -9.61
N SER A 221 -25.40 26.29 -9.50
CA SER A 221 -25.50 27.33 -10.53
C SER A 221 -24.25 28.23 -10.48
N LYS A 222 -23.39 28.15 -11.50
CA LYS A 222 -22.35 29.17 -11.74
C LYS A 222 -23.02 30.51 -12.07
N GLY A 223 -22.91 31.46 -11.14
CA GLY A 223 -22.80 32.90 -11.37
C GLY A 223 -24.01 33.67 -11.94
N LEU A 224 -24.78 34.31 -11.06
CA LEU A 224 -25.14 35.74 -11.12
C LEU A 224 -25.83 36.15 -9.79
N PRO A 225 -25.53 37.30 -9.17
CA PRO A 225 -26.26 37.76 -8.00
C PRO A 225 -27.54 38.49 -8.46
N THR A 226 -28.71 37.94 -8.14
CA THR A 226 -29.97 38.70 -8.22
C THR A 226 -30.65 38.70 -6.86
N ASN A 227 -30.80 39.92 -6.35
CA ASN A 227 -31.43 40.28 -5.09
C ASN A 227 -32.89 39.82 -5.00
N ASN A 228 -33.30 39.52 -3.76
CA ASN A 228 -34.63 39.65 -3.19
C ASN A 228 -35.81 39.14 -4.03
N ILE A 229 -36.10 37.85 -3.88
CA ILE A 229 -37.46 37.34 -3.94
C ILE A 229 -37.72 36.62 -2.63
N THR A 230 -38.64 37.17 -1.84
CA THR A 230 -39.27 36.54 -0.66
C THR A 230 -39.70 35.13 -1.03
N THR A 231 -39.02 34.14 -0.44
CA THR A 231 -39.33 32.71 -0.58
C THR A 231 -40.67 32.41 0.09
N PRO A 232 -41.66 31.82 -0.61
CA PRO A 232 -42.85 31.32 0.04
C PRO A 232 -42.48 30.05 0.83
N VAL A 233 -42.78 30.07 2.12
CA VAL A 233 -42.74 28.91 3.02
C VAL A 233 -43.93 28.02 2.66
N VAL A 234 -43.74 27.04 1.78
CA VAL A 234 -44.70 25.94 1.54
C VAL A 234 -43.87 24.75 1.05
N HIS A 235 -44.11 23.53 1.57
CA HIS A 235 -43.73 22.18 1.08
C HIS A 235 -43.28 21.19 2.18
N GLU A 236 -43.19 21.57 3.46
CA GLU A 236 -42.63 20.70 4.52
C GLU A 236 -43.67 19.73 5.15
N GLU A 237 -44.95 20.09 5.18
CA GLU A 237 -45.93 19.43 6.06
C GLU A 237 -46.48 18.05 5.60
N ALA A 238 -46.34 17.67 4.32
CA ALA A 238 -46.99 16.45 3.80
C ALA A 238 -46.15 15.16 3.98
N PHE A 239 -44.84 15.24 3.81
CA PHE A 239 -43.94 14.08 4.00
C PHE A 239 -43.77 13.71 5.48
N GLU A 240 -43.98 14.66 6.40
CA GLU A 240 -43.76 14.52 7.84
C GLU A 240 -44.91 13.86 8.61
N ARG A 241 -46.03 13.52 7.95
CA ARG A 241 -47.22 12.91 8.60
C ARG A 241 -47.52 11.45 8.23
N SER A 242 -46.73 10.85 7.35
CA SER A 242 -46.61 9.38 7.30
C SER A 242 -45.94 8.92 8.61
N PRO A 243 -46.31 7.77 9.22
CA PRO A 243 -45.77 7.38 10.51
C PRO A 243 -44.24 7.42 10.47
N VAL A 244 -43.63 8.21 11.36
CA VAL A 244 -42.18 8.21 11.55
C VAL A 244 -41.80 6.84 12.08
N VAL A 245 -40.96 6.13 11.35
CA VAL A 245 -40.55 4.76 11.68
C VAL A 245 -39.17 4.80 12.35
N ILE A 246 -38.29 5.67 11.86
CA ILE A 246 -36.91 5.80 12.32
C ILE A 246 -36.59 7.27 12.57
N VAL A 247 -35.98 7.56 13.72
CA VAL A 247 -35.32 8.84 13.99
C VAL A 247 -33.81 8.62 13.93
N VAL A 248 -33.15 9.37 13.07
CA VAL A 248 -31.70 9.33 12.89
C VAL A 248 -31.11 10.57 13.56
N THR A 249 -30.30 10.36 14.60
CA THR A 249 -29.60 11.44 15.31
C THR A 249 -28.09 11.33 15.10
N GLN A 250 -27.44 12.47 14.85
CA GLN A 250 -26.00 12.52 14.64
C GLN A 250 -25.31 12.83 15.99
N GLY A 251 -24.57 11.85 16.52
CA GLY A 251 -23.76 11.97 17.73
C GLY A 251 -22.41 12.63 17.48
N ALA A 252 -21.65 12.84 18.56
CA ALA A 252 -20.28 13.35 18.48
C ALA A 252 -19.42 12.44 17.58
N GLY A 253 -18.63 13.02 16.68
CA GLY A 253 -17.75 12.28 15.77
C GLY A 253 -18.42 11.65 14.54
N HIS A 254 -19.57 12.17 14.08
CA HIS A 254 -20.36 11.61 12.95
C HIS A 254 -20.95 10.20 13.22
N SER A 255 -21.03 9.78 14.49
CA SER A 255 -21.73 8.56 14.89
C SER A 255 -23.23 8.72 14.64
N ILE A 256 -23.91 7.66 14.19
CA ILE A 256 -25.34 7.71 13.86
C ILE A 256 -26.08 6.84 14.86
N ASN A 257 -27.00 7.44 15.60
CA ASN A 257 -27.90 6.74 16.51
C ASN A 257 -29.26 6.59 15.82
N ILE A 258 -29.63 5.34 15.58
CA ILE A 258 -30.90 4.94 14.96
C ILE A 258 -31.82 4.48 16.08
N THR A 259 -32.87 5.25 16.34
CA THR A 259 -33.89 4.88 17.33
C THR A 259 -35.22 4.65 16.64
N PRO A 260 -35.90 3.50 16.85
CA PRO A 260 -37.27 3.33 16.41
C PRO A 260 -38.15 4.37 17.12
N ALA A 261 -39.10 4.95 16.39
CA ALA A 261 -40.00 5.94 16.98
C ALA A 261 -40.83 5.29 18.10
N SER A 262 -40.62 5.69 19.36
CA SER A 262 -41.53 5.35 20.45
C SER A 262 -42.76 6.26 20.37
N ASN A 263 -43.96 5.68 20.24
CA ASN A 263 -45.22 6.42 20.31
C ASN A 263 -45.36 7.16 21.66
N SER A 264 -44.94 8.41 21.74
CA SER A 264 -45.30 9.31 22.83
C SER A 264 -46.57 10.06 22.47
N SER A 265 -47.71 9.37 22.41
CA SER A 265 -49.01 10.03 22.25
C SER A 265 -50.15 9.22 22.89
N THR A 266 -50.06 8.95 24.20
CA THR A 266 -51.24 8.64 25.02
C THR A 266 -51.07 9.23 26.42
N GLY A 267 -51.52 10.47 26.61
CA GLY A 267 -51.74 11.08 27.92
C GLY A 267 -53.16 11.64 27.98
N VAL A 268 -54.09 10.87 28.56
CA VAL A 268 -55.43 11.37 28.93
C VAL A 268 -55.29 12.19 30.23
N PRO A 269 -55.98 13.32 30.40
CA PRO A 269 -55.92 14.12 31.62
C PRO A 269 -56.80 13.50 32.71
N GLY A 270 -56.22 13.18 33.87
CA GLY A 270 -56.94 12.65 35.03
C GLY A 270 -56.39 13.21 36.35
N HIS A 271 -57.13 14.16 36.91
CA HIS A 271 -57.21 14.71 38.28
C HIS A 271 -56.05 14.56 39.32
N PRO A 272 -55.73 15.62 40.10
CA PRO A 272 -54.72 15.59 41.17
C PRO A 272 -55.30 15.16 42.53
N GLY A 273 -54.50 14.45 43.32
CA GLY A 273 -54.77 14.12 44.72
C GLY A 273 -53.52 14.23 45.60
N SER A 274 -53.37 15.40 46.24
CA SER A 274 -52.79 15.67 47.58
C SER A 274 -51.35 15.29 47.98
N GLY A 275 -50.58 16.35 48.31
CA GLY A 275 -49.52 16.42 49.36
C GLY A 275 -48.09 16.52 48.83
N SER A 276 -47.20 17.46 49.16
CA SER A 276 -47.19 18.59 50.09
C SER A 276 -45.90 19.40 49.89
N SER A 277 -45.91 20.67 50.34
CA SER A 277 -44.80 21.54 50.77
C SER A 277 -44.00 22.37 49.73
N SER A 278 -44.41 23.66 49.70
CA SER A 278 -43.63 24.86 50.07
C SER A 278 -42.78 25.64 49.05
N THR A 279 -43.25 26.89 48.88
CA THR A 279 -42.53 28.19 48.78
C THR A 279 -41.81 28.56 47.48
N ALA A 280 -41.85 29.78 46.95
CA ALA A 280 -42.66 31.00 47.16
C ALA A 280 -42.22 32.04 46.09
N GLY A 281 -43.18 32.83 45.60
CA GLY A 281 -43.01 34.18 45.01
C GLY A 281 -42.82 34.25 43.48
N SER A 282 -43.44 35.14 42.71
CA SER A 282 -44.52 36.10 42.92
C SER A 282 -44.95 36.67 41.55
N SER A 283 -46.26 36.69 41.29
CA SER A 283 -47.06 37.72 40.57
C SER A 283 -46.57 38.34 39.23
N HIS A 284 -47.33 38.13 38.13
CA HIS A 284 -48.39 39.06 37.66
C HIS A 284 -49.07 38.63 36.34
N THR A 285 -50.35 38.26 36.47
CA THR A 285 -51.56 38.60 35.67
C THR A 285 -51.51 38.94 34.16
N SER A 286 -52.18 38.04 33.41
CA SER A 286 -53.28 38.26 32.42
C SER A 286 -53.02 38.95 31.07
N SER A 287 -53.19 38.19 29.97
CA SER A 287 -54.38 38.26 29.10
C SER A 287 -54.36 37.22 27.97
N THR A 288 -55.51 36.59 27.77
CA THR A 288 -55.99 35.67 26.72
C THR A 288 -55.56 35.94 25.27
N SER A 289 -55.08 34.91 24.57
CA SER A 289 -55.25 34.75 23.11
C SER A 289 -55.22 33.27 22.68
N VAL A 290 -56.29 32.89 21.98
CA VAL A 290 -56.59 31.70 21.15
C VAL A 290 -55.42 30.75 20.85
N ALA A 291 -55.60 29.46 21.18
CA ALA A 291 -54.67 28.38 20.93
C ALA A 291 -54.66 27.94 19.45
N SER A 292 -53.51 28.09 18.78
CA SER A 292 -53.14 27.43 17.53
C SER A 292 -52.37 26.15 17.83
N GLY A 293 -52.66 25.08 17.07
CA GLY A 293 -52.19 23.71 17.30
C GLY A 293 -50.66 23.55 17.38
N HIS A 294 -50.25 22.69 18.32
CA HIS A 294 -48.87 22.32 18.60
C HIS A 294 -48.26 21.50 17.45
N ASP A 295 -47.09 21.94 16.97
CA ASP A 295 -46.27 21.26 15.98
C ASP A 295 -45.52 20.07 16.60
N SER A 296 -45.53 18.91 15.92
CA SER A 296 -45.01 17.63 16.44
C SER A 296 -43.49 17.52 16.37
N THR A 297 -42.84 18.52 15.77
CA THR A 297 -41.40 18.60 15.49
C THR A 297 -40.58 19.14 16.67
N GLN A 298 -41.22 19.75 17.69
CA GLN A 298 -40.53 20.40 18.81
C GLN A 298 -39.91 19.44 19.87
N ASN A 299 -40.09 18.13 19.74
CA ASN A 299 -39.59 17.15 20.72
C ASN A 299 -38.24 16.49 20.34
N PHE A 300 -37.64 16.81 19.18
CA PHE A 300 -36.40 16.17 18.73
C PHE A 300 -35.19 17.12 18.75
N PRO A 301 -33.97 16.61 19.01
CA PRO A 301 -32.76 17.42 18.98
C PRO A 301 -32.58 18.12 17.62
N PRO A 302 -32.10 19.39 17.58
CA PRO A 302 -31.85 20.10 16.34
C PRO A 302 -30.84 19.31 15.47
N GLY A 303 -31.23 18.99 14.23
CA GLY A 303 -30.42 18.22 13.28
C GLY A 303 -30.81 16.74 13.11
N SER A 304 -31.94 16.31 13.69
CA SER A 304 -32.45 14.94 13.56
C SER A 304 -33.13 14.72 12.19
N LEU A 305 -32.81 13.62 11.51
CA LEU A 305 -33.47 13.23 10.25
C LEU A 305 -34.63 12.26 10.57
N LEU A 306 -35.84 12.63 10.16
CA LEU A 306 -37.04 11.81 10.35
C LEU A 306 -37.28 10.95 9.11
N ILE A 307 -37.29 9.63 9.30
CA ILE A 307 -37.52 8.65 8.22
C ILE A 307 -38.89 8.00 8.43
N THR A 308 -39.77 8.16 7.44
CA THR A 308 -41.13 7.63 7.44
C THR A 308 -41.23 6.29 6.72
N ALA A 309 -42.34 5.57 6.92
CA ALA A 309 -42.62 4.31 6.21
C ALA A 309 -42.58 4.48 4.68
N LYS A 310 -43.02 5.65 4.20
CA LYS A 310 -42.99 6.03 2.78
C LYS A 310 -41.57 6.13 2.22
N HIS A 311 -40.61 6.73 2.94
CA HIS A 311 -39.21 6.78 2.50
C HIS A 311 -38.64 5.37 2.33
N LEU A 312 -38.98 4.46 3.23
CA LEU A 312 -38.55 3.07 3.21
C LEU A 312 -39.19 2.27 2.06
N GLN A 313 -40.48 2.48 1.78
CA GLN A 313 -41.15 1.92 0.59
C GLN A 313 -40.52 2.43 -0.71
N ALA A 314 -40.24 3.73 -0.80
CA ALA A 314 -39.54 4.31 -1.94
C ALA A 314 -38.12 3.76 -2.07
N ALA A 315 -37.38 3.56 -0.98
CA ALA A 315 -36.06 2.92 -1.01
C ALA A 315 -36.10 1.48 -1.54
N LYS A 316 -37.11 0.69 -1.12
CA LYS A 316 -37.37 -0.65 -1.67
C LYS A 316 -37.67 -0.58 -3.17
N ALA A 317 -38.50 0.37 -3.60
CA ALA A 317 -38.84 0.57 -5.01
C ALA A 317 -37.61 1.00 -5.86
N VAL A 318 -36.72 1.84 -5.32
CA VAL A 318 -35.44 2.20 -5.98
C VAL A 318 -34.58 0.97 -6.21
N LEU A 319 -34.35 0.17 -5.15
CA LEU A 319 -33.56 -1.07 -5.25
C LEU A 319 -34.20 -2.07 -6.21
N HIS A 320 -35.52 -2.26 -6.14
CA HIS A 320 -36.24 -3.14 -7.03
C HIS A 320 -36.12 -2.69 -8.50
N SER A 321 -36.28 -1.40 -8.78
CA SER A 321 -36.12 -0.85 -10.12
C SER A 321 -34.69 -1.02 -10.65
N ALA A 322 -33.68 -0.84 -9.80
CA ALA A 322 -32.29 -1.07 -10.17
C ALA A 322 -32.00 -2.55 -10.50
N GLN A 323 -32.63 -3.48 -9.78
CA GLN A 323 -32.53 -4.92 -10.05
C GLN A 323 -33.22 -5.31 -11.37
N THR A 324 -34.46 -4.87 -11.57
CA THR A 324 -35.28 -5.27 -12.73
C THR A 324 -34.85 -4.58 -14.02
N HIS A 325 -34.42 -3.31 -13.96
CA HIS A 325 -34.12 -2.48 -15.13
C HIS A 325 -32.63 -2.14 -15.26
N GLY A 326 -31.73 -2.80 -14.53
CA GLY A 326 -30.30 -2.51 -14.51
C GLY A 326 -29.65 -2.46 -15.90
N ASN A 327 -30.17 -3.21 -16.87
CA ASN A 327 -29.68 -3.25 -18.26
C ASN A 327 -29.97 -1.99 -19.09
N VAL A 328 -30.91 -1.14 -18.67
CA VAL A 328 -31.39 0.01 -19.45
C VAL A 328 -31.27 1.34 -18.69
N LEU A 329 -30.65 1.35 -17.51
CA LEU A 329 -30.53 2.56 -16.67
C LEU A 329 -29.52 3.58 -17.17
N GLY A 330 -28.48 3.17 -17.92
CA GLY A 330 -27.46 4.09 -18.44
C GLY A 330 -26.90 5.04 -17.38
N ARG A 331 -26.88 6.34 -17.68
CA ARG A 331 -26.37 7.40 -16.77
C ARG A 331 -27.19 7.58 -15.49
N SER A 332 -28.43 7.09 -15.46
CA SER A 332 -29.28 7.18 -14.26
C SER A 332 -28.74 6.37 -13.09
N TRP A 333 -27.80 5.44 -13.33
CA TRP A 333 -27.02 4.78 -12.27
C TRP A 333 -26.37 5.77 -11.31
N ASN A 334 -25.91 6.94 -11.77
CA ASN A 334 -25.31 7.96 -10.92
C ASN A 334 -26.25 8.44 -9.81
N VAL A 335 -27.51 8.73 -10.17
CA VAL A 335 -28.54 9.20 -9.23
C VAL A 335 -28.91 8.09 -8.25
N ILE A 336 -29.04 6.85 -8.74
CA ILE A 336 -29.34 5.68 -7.90
C ILE A 336 -28.21 5.43 -6.91
N LEU A 337 -26.96 5.33 -7.36
CA LEU A 337 -25.80 5.08 -6.50
C LEU A 337 -25.60 6.17 -5.46
N THR A 338 -25.79 7.44 -5.85
CA THR A 338 -25.76 8.58 -4.91
C THR A 338 -26.84 8.43 -3.84
N THR A 339 -28.04 8.02 -4.23
CA THR A 339 -29.15 7.78 -3.31
C THR A 339 -28.84 6.62 -2.36
N LEU A 340 -28.35 5.49 -2.89
CA LEU A 340 -27.98 4.30 -2.12
C LEU A 340 -26.87 4.60 -1.11
N GLN A 341 -25.84 5.36 -1.49
CA GLN A 341 -24.78 5.80 -0.56
C GLN A 341 -25.35 6.54 0.65
N ASN A 342 -26.31 7.44 0.41
CA ASN A 342 -26.92 8.21 1.48
C ASN A 342 -27.89 7.38 2.31
N LEU A 343 -28.64 6.45 1.70
CA LEU A 343 -29.49 5.50 2.41
C LEU A 343 -28.67 4.59 3.32
N VAL A 344 -27.56 4.04 2.83
CA VAL A 344 -26.66 3.19 3.63
C VAL A 344 -26.10 3.96 4.82
N TRP A 345 -25.67 5.20 4.60
CA TRP A 345 -25.20 6.07 5.67
C TRP A 345 -26.30 6.34 6.69
N MET A 346 -27.47 6.85 6.28
CA MET A 346 -28.56 7.22 7.20
C MET A 346 -29.13 6.04 7.98
N LEU A 347 -29.27 4.88 7.33
CA LEU A 347 -29.97 3.71 7.88
C LEU A 347 -29.01 2.68 8.49
N GLY A 348 -27.69 2.85 8.38
CA GLY A 348 -26.72 1.88 8.89
C GLY A 348 -26.86 0.50 8.23
N LEU A 349 -27.16 0.47 6.93
CA LEU A 349 -27.35 -0.78 6.18
C LEU A 349 -26.05 -1.60 6.20
N LYS A 350 -26.20 -2.93 6.30
CA LYS A 350 -25.05 -3.83 6.24
C LYS A 350 -24.46 -3.80 4.83
N MET A 351 -23.14 -3.63 4.75
CA MET A 351 -22.41 -3.47 3.49
C MET A 351 -21.57 -4.68 3.08
N GLU A 352 -21.54 -5.74 3.89
CA GLU A 352 -20.66 -6.87 3.64
C GLU A 352 -21.03 -7.61 2.34
N PRO A 353 -20.03 -7.94 1.49
CA PRO A 353 -20.25 -8.73 0.30
C PRO A 353 -20.64 -10.15 0.69
N ASP A 354 -21.75 -10.66 0.14
CA ASP A 354 -22.23 -12.04 0.35
C ASP A 354 -21.55 -13.03 -0.61
N VAL A 355 -20.26 -12.82 -0.90
CA VAL A 355 -19.50 -13.60 -1.88
C VAL A 355 -18.47 -14.46 -1.16
N GLU A 356 -18.50 -15.76 -1.43
CA GLU A 356 -17.50 -16.69 -0.90
C GLU A 356 -16.11 -16.41 -1.50
N LEU A 357 -15.12 -16.21 -0.65
CA LEU A 357 -13.74 -16.02 -1.07
C LEU A 357 -13.15 -17.37 -1.51
N LEU A 358 -12.52 -17.38 -2.69
CA LEU A 358 -11.97 -18.61 -3.28
C LEU A 358 -10.62 -19.03 -2.69
N PHE A 359 -10.11 -18.27 -1.72
CA PHE A 359 -8.82 -18.48 -1.08
C PHE A 359 -8.96 -18.66 0.42
N LYS A 360 -8.09 -19.50 1.00
CA LYS A 360 -8.04 -19.72 2.46
C LYS A 360 -7.33 -18.55 3.15
N PRO A 361 -7.87 -18.01 4.25
CA PRO A 361 -7.13 -17.08 5.11
C PRO A 361 -5.88 -17.78 5.67
N THR A 362 -4.72 -17.17 5.53
CA THR A 362 -3.49 -17.64 6.21
C THR A 362 -3.64 -17.46 7.73
N PRO A 363 -3.13 -18.38 8.56
CA PRO A 363 -3.09 -18.17 10.00
C PRO A 363 -2.16 -16.99 10.31
N ASN A 364 -2.71 -15.91 10.87
CA ASN A 364 -1.98 -14.70 11.20
C ASN A 364 -0.78 -14.98 12.11
N SER A 365 0.42 -14.63 11.65
CA SER A 365 1.59 -14.41 12.48
C SER A 365 1.50 -13.03 13.14
N THR A 366 0.73 -12.92 14.22
CA THR A 366 0.87 -11.82 15.18
C THR A 366 1.24 -12.43 16.53
N GLY A 367 2.54 -12.50 16.79
CA GLY A 367 3.08 -12.63 18.14
C GLY A 367 2.79 -11.35 18.92
N ALA A 368 1.56 -11.20 19.41
CA ALA A 368 1.26 -10.32 20.52
C ALA A 368 1.35 -11.17 21.80
N VAL A 369 2.31 -10.81 22.66
CA VAL A 369 2.51 -11.32 24.01
C VAL A 369 1.17 -11.44 24.74
N ARG A 370 0.67 -12.67 24.87
CA ARG A 370 -0.31 -13.01 25.91
C ARG A 370 0.49 -13.49 27.11
N ASN A 371 0.56 -12.65 28.14
CA ASN A 371 1.00 -13.05 29.45
C ASN A 371 0.19 -14.27 29.88
N ALA A 372 0.90 -15.36 30.14
CA ALA A 372 0.39 -16.53 30.82
C ALA A 372 0.14 -16.14 32.28
N ASP A 373 -1.09 -16.34 32.75
CA ASP A 373 -1.31 -16.76 34.12
C ASP A 373 -1.60 -18.27 34.10
N MET A 374 -0.80 -18.98 34.90
CA MET A 374 -0.85 -20.41 35.12
C MET A 374 -2.17 -20.83 35.79
N SER A 375 -2.75 -21.94 35.35
CA SER A 375 -2.58 -23.21 36.07
C SER A 375 -3.08 -24.39 35.24
N ALA A 376 -2.25 -25.43 35.21
CA ALA A 376 -2.53 -26.70 34.59
C ALA A 376 -3.29 -27.61 35.55
N THR A 377 -4.23 -28.41 35.04
CA THR A 377 -4.35 -29.87 35.28
C THR A 377 -5.54 -30.45 34.50
N ALA A 378 -5.28 -31.49 33.71
CA ALA A 378 -6.28 -32.39 33.11
C ALA A 378 -6.63 -33.53 34.11
N PRO A 379 -7.41 -34.60 33.78
CA PRO A 379 -8.51 -34.82 32.80
C PRO A 379 -9.77 -35.50 33.44
N GLY A 380 -10.89 -35.67 32.70
CA GLY A 380 -11.89 -36.72 33.01
C GLY A 380 -13.38 -36.51 32.63
N SER A 381 -13.84 -37.32 31.66
CA SER A 381 -15.18 -37.93 31.44
C SER A 381 -16.52 -37.12 31.44
N ALA A 382 -17.19 -37.18 30.29
CA ALA A 382 -18.60 -37.57 30.01
C ALA A 382 -19.75 -37.21 30.98
N LYS A 383 -20.77 -36.46 30.50
CA LYS A 383 -22.13 -36.95 30.13
C LYS A 383 -23.17 -35.81 29.91
N SER A 384 -23.97 -36.04 28.86
CA SER A 384 -25.40 -35.74 28.62
C SER A 384 -25.99 -34.33 28.80
N ALA A 385 -26.55 -33.81 27.70
CA ALA A 385 -27.79 -33.02 27.72
C ALA A 385 -28.78 -33.64 26.72
N GLY A 386 -29.89 -34.17 27.26
CA GLY A 386 -31.05 -34.64 26.51
C GLY A 386 -32.11 -33.54 26.42
N ALA A 387 -32.76 -33.44 25.27
CA ALA A 387 -33.94 -32.62 25.02
C ALA A 387 -35.17 -33.10 25.81
N PRO A 388 -36.23 -32.28 25.91
CA PRO A 388 -37.58 -32.79 26.04
C PRO A 388 -38.54 -32.31 24.94
N PRO A 389 -39.70 -32.98 24.76
CA PRO A 389 -40.51 -32.93 23.54
C PRO A 389 -41.88 -32.23 23.70
N ALA A 390 -42.58 -32.06 22.57
CA ALA A 390 -44.01 -31.74 22.45
C ALA A 390 -44.90 -32.82 23.12
N THR A 391 -46.14 -32.60 23.60
CA THR A 391 -47.38 -32.26 22.86
C THR A 391 -48.59 -31.96 23.81
N SER A 392 -49.50 -31.09 23.33
CA SER A 392 -50.99 -31.07 23.44
C SER A 392 -51.75 -31.03 24.79
N GLY A 393 -52.65 -30.03 24.93
CA GLY A 393 -53.79 -30.02 25.87
C GLY A 393 -54.66 -28.75 25.76
N THR A 394 -55.98 -28.92 25.76
CA THR A 394 -57.05 -28.03 25.24
C THR A 394 -57.64 -27.03 26.26
N SER A 395 -58.25 -25.96 25.74
CA SER A 395 -59.50 -25.28 26.20
C SER A 395 -59.42 -23.81 26.68
N ALA A 396 -60.40 -23.05 26.20
CA ALA A 396 -60.52 -21.60 26.13
C ALA A 396 -60.83 -20.88 27.47
N SER A 397 -60.36 -19.63 27.59
CA SER A 397 -61.24 -18.50 27.95
C SER A 397 -60.69 -17.19 27.38
N ASN A 398 -61.59 -16.43 26.74
CA ASN A 398 -61.38 -15.18 26.04
C ASN A 398 -61.13 -14.01 27.00
N GLN A 399 -60.07 -13.23 26.76
CA GLN A 399 -60.11 -11.76 26.82
C GLN A 399 -58.87 -11.19 26.07
N PRO A 400 -59.03 -10.42 24.98
CA PRO A 400 -57.90 -9.83 24.28
C PRO A 400 -57.55 -8.45 24.89
N ARG A 401 -56.37 -8.35 25.50
CA ARG A 401 -55.60 -7.09 25.56
C ARG A 401 -54.52 -7.17 24.47
N PRO A 402 -54.36 -6.17 23.58
CA PRO A 402 -53.31 -6.23 22.56
C PRO A 402 -51.92 -5.99 23.20
N PRO A 403 -50.87 -6.74 22.83
CA PRO A 403 -49.51 -6.48 23.27
C PRO A 403 -48.86 -5.36 22.45
N VAL A 404 -48.17 -4.44 23.13
CA VAL A 404 -47.54 -3.22 22.58
C VAL A 404 -46.07 -3.47 22.17
N PHE A 405 -45.80 -4.47 21.32
CA PHE A 405 -44.41 -4.89 20.99
C PHE A 405 -44.04 -4.89 19.49
N SER A 406 -44.84 -4.31 18.60
CA SER A 406 -44.70 -4.51 17.14
C SER A 406 -43.76 -3.53 16.40
N SER A 407 -43.54 -2.31 16.89
CA SER A 407 -42.85 -1.27 16.11
C SER A 407 -41.34 -1.51 15.95
N SER A 408 -40.64 -1.95 16.99
CA SER A 408 -39.18 -2.12 16.91
C SER A 408 -38.77 -3.34 16.06
N ILE A 409 -39.58 -4.40 16.06
CA ILE A 409 -39.31 -5.63 15.28
C ILE A 409 -39.49 -5.35 13.78
N THR A 410 -40.54 -4.61 13.42
CA THR A 410 -40.86 -4.26 12.03
C THR A 410 -39.77 -3.38 11.39
N VAL A 411 -39.24 -2.39 12.12
CA VAL A 411 -38.10 -1.57 11.66
C VAL A 411 -36.86 -2.44 11.39
N SER A 412 -36.53 -3.37 12.29
CA SER A 412 -35.38 -4.26 12.11
C SER A 412 -35.54 -5.20 10.91
N THR A 413 -36.74 -5.72 10.67
CA THR A 413 -37.01 -6.56 9.49
C THR A 413 -36.91 -5.78 8.19
N ASP A 414 -37.36 -4.53 8.16
CA ASP A 414 -37.28 -3.69 6.96
C ASP A 414 -35.84 -3.30 6.63
N LEU A 415 -35.03 -2.98 7.64
CA LEU A 415 -33.61 -2.68 7.45
C LEU A 415 -32.82 -3.90 6.96
N ALA A 416 -33.13 -5.08 7.49
CA ALA A 416 -32.55 -6.34 7.03
C ALA A 416 -32.96 -6.63 5.57
N THR A 417 -34.22 -6.36 5.22
CA THR A 417 -34.73 -6.53 3.85
C THR A 417 -34.01 -5.59 2.88
N LEU A 418 -33.86 -4.31 3.22
CA LEU A 418 -33.10 -3.37 2.39
C LEU A 418 -31.64 -3.78 2.23
N SER A 419 -30.99 -4.26 3.30
CA SER A 419 -29.60 -4.73 3.24
C SER A 419 -29.48 -5.93 2.31
N SER A 420 -30.41 -6.88 2.39
CA SER A 420 -30.49 -8.04 1.50
C SER A 420 -30.72 -7.63 0.04
N MET A 421 -31.65 -6.70 -0.22
CA MET A 421 -31.89 -6.17 -1.57
C MET A 421 -30.66 -5.46 -2.14
N LEU A 422 -29.91 -4.72 -1.31
CA LEU A 422 -28.67 -4.06 -1.71
C LEU A 422 -27.59 -5.08 -2.10
N SER A 423 -27.37 -6.12 -1.29
CA SER A 423 -26.42 -7.20 -1.63
C SER A 423 -26.87 -7.97 -2.88
N ALA A 424 -28.17 -8.27 -3.00
CA ALA A 424 -28.73 -8.93 -4.17
C ALA A 424 -28.54 -8.12 -5.46
N LEU A 425 -28.65 -6.78 -5.40
CA LEU A 425 -28.41 -5.90 -6.54
C LEU A 425 -26.97 -6.06 -7.09
N PHE A 426 -25.98 -6.07 -6.20
CA PHE A 426 -24.58 -6.25 -6.61
C PHE A 426 -24.26 -7.70 -6.99
N ALA A 427 -24.89 -8.69 -6.37
CA ALA A 427 -24.79 -10.09 -6.81
C ALA A 427 -25.36 -10.30 -8.23
N GLN A 428 -26.46 -9.62 -8.56
CA GLN A 428 -27.08 -9.67 -9.89
C GLN A 428 -26.27 -8.92 -10.96
N SER A 429 -25.27 -8.12 -10.58
CA SER A 429 -24.39 -7.44 -11.55
C SER A 429 -23.69 -8.41 -12.53
N SER A 430 -23.47 -9.66 -12.10
CA SER A 430 -22.97 -10.76 -12.96
C SER A 430 -23.83 -11.02 -14.20
N GLN A 431 -25.14 -10.73 -14.12
CA GLN A 431 -26.12 -10.94 -15.18
C GLN A 431 -26.36 -9.70 -16.04
N LEU A 432 -25.76 -8.55 -15.70
CA LEU A 432 -25.89 -7.33 -16.50
C LEU A 432 -25.17 -7.47 -17.85
N SER A 433 -25.71 -6.81 -18.87
CA SER A 433 -25.06 -6.69 -20.18
C SER A 433 -23.70 -5.98 -20.08
N VAL A 434 -22.90 -6.07 -21.14
CA VAL A 434 -21.57 -5.42 -21.20
C VAL A 434 -21.66 -3.91 -21.00
N ASN A 435 -22.59 -3.26 -21.69
CA ASN A 435 -22.79 -1.81 -21.59
C ASN A 435 -23.29 -1.40 -20.21
N ALA A 436 -24.30 -2.10 -19.69
CA ALA A 436 -24.88 -1.77 -18.39
C ALA A 436 -23.90 -1.98 -17.22
N LEU A 437 -23.05 -3.01 -17.29
CA LEU A 437 -21.98 -3.19 -16.31
C LEU A 437 -20.97 -2.05 -16.38
N ASN A 438 -20.61 -1.59 -17.60
CA ASN A 438 -19.72 -0.46 -17.78
C ASN A 438 -20.33 0.83 -17.19
N ASP A 439 -21.61 1.11 -17.46
CA ASP A 439 -22.32 2.26 -16.88
C ASP A 439 -22.34 2.22 -15.35
N LEU A 440 -22.55 1.04 -14.75
CA LEU A 440 -22.49 0.84 -13.30
C LEU A 440 -21.08 1.10 -12.72
N VAL A 441 -20.03 0.61 -13.39
CA VAL A 441 -18.62 0.84 -13.02
C VAL A 441 -18.27 2.33 -13.13
N LEU A 442 -18.67 2.99 -14.23
CA LEU A 442 -18.48 4.43 -14.42
C LEU A 442 -19.18 5.23 -13.32
N GLY A 443 -20.41 4.85 -12.96
CA GLY A 443 -21.11 5.54 -11.88
C GLY A 443 -20.46 5.38 -10.50
N LEU A 444 -19.95 4.18 -10.19
CA LEU A 444 -19.22 3.96 -8.93
C LEU A 444 -17.86 4.66 -8.90
N THR A 445 -17.14 4.70 -10.02
CA THR A 445 -15.85 5.41 -10.11
C THR A 445 -16.03 6.92 -10.05
N GLN A 446 -17.11 7.46 -10.63
CA GLN A 446 -17.49 8.86 -10.44
C GLN A 446 -17.80 9.16 -8.97
N LEU A 447 -18.66 8.35 -8.32
CA LEU A 447 -18.99 8.52 -6.91
C LEU A 447 -17.76 8.41 -5.99
N SER A 448 -16.82 7.53 -6.34
CA SER A 448 -15.52 7.42 -5.66
C SER A 448 -14.69 8.69 -5.82
N SER A 449 -14.67 9.30 -7.00
CA SER A 449 -13.95 10.55 -7.28
C SER A 449 -14.52 11.71 -6.46
N GLU A 450 -15.85 11.83 -6.38
CA GLU A 450 -16.52 12.80 -5.53
C GLU A 450 -16.20 12.59 -4.03
N ALA A 451 -16.07 11.33 -3.59
CA ALA A 451 -15.67 11.01 -2.22
C ALA A 451 -14.21 11.43 -1.93
N MET A 452 -13.30 11.27 -2.90
CA MET A 452 -11.91 11.75 -2.77
C MET A 452 -11.86 13.27 -2.67
N GLU A 453 -12.61 13.98 -3.52
CA GLU A 453 -12.72 15.45 -3.46
C GLU A 453 -13.30 15.91 -2.13
N ALA A 454 -14.34 15.24 -1.62
CA ALA A 454 -14.93 15.56 -0.32
C ALA A 454 -13.89 15.45 0.82
N VAL A 455 -13.09 14.38 0.82
CA VAL A 455 -12.02 14.20 1.81
C VAL A 455 -10.92 15.26 1.67
N SER A 456 -10.57 15.66 0.45
CA SER A 456 -9.61 16.75 0.22
C SER A 456 -10.09 18.10 0.80
N LEU A 457 -11.40 18.30 0.82
CA LEU A 457 -12.07 19.47 1.42
C LEU A 457 -12.36 19.29 2.93
N ASN A 458 -11.80 18.27 3.57
CA ASN A 458 -12.08 17.88 4.96
C ASN A 458 -13.56 17.65 5.28
N LYS A 459 -14.37 17.30 4.26
CA LYS A 459 -15.74 16.83 4.45
C LYS A 459 -15.69 15.33 4.77
N GLY A 460 -16.64 14.85 5.57
CA GLY A 460 -16.66 13.48 6.08
C GLY A 460 -16.46 12.41 5.01
N SER A 461 -15.69 11.38 5.33
CA SER A 461 -15.37 10.26 4.44
C SER A 461 -16.52 9.25 4.36
N LYS A 462 -16.93 8.85 3.15
CA LYS A 462 -17.92 7.80 2.93
C LYS A 462 -17.24 6.54 2.34
N PRO A 463 -17.25 5.38 3.02
CA PRO A 463 -16.61 4.15 2.53
C PRO A 463 -17.37 3.46 1.38
N PHE A 464 -18.62 3.89 1.12
CA PHE A 464 -19.55 3.22 0.22
C PHE A 464 -18.98 2.86 -1.15
N PRO A 465 -18.30 3.78 -1.88
CA PRO A 465 -17.81 3.47 -3.21
C PRO A 465 -16.76 2.35 -3.20
N ILE A 466 -15.86 2.33 -2.21
CA ILE A 466 -14.79 1.29 -2.11
C ILE A 466 -15.43 -0.08 -1.92
N THR A 467 -16.36 -0.21 -0.97
CA THR A 467 -16.98 -1.49 -0.67
C THR A 467 -17.77 -2.03 -1.87
N LYS A 468 -18.52 -1.17 -2.57
CA LYS A 468 -19.32 -1.58 -3.72
C LYS A 468 -18.51 -1.84 -4.98
N LEU A 469 -17.40 -1.12 -5.20
CA LEU A 469 -16.41 -1.47 -6.22
C LEU A 469 -15.79 -2.85 -5.96
N THR A 470 -15.50 -3.16 -4.69
CA THR A 470 -14.95 -4.47 -4.29
C THR A 470 -15.96 -5.59 -4.52
N GLU A 471 -17.19 -5.42 -4.05
CA GLU A 471 -18.28 -6.40 -4.24
C GLU A 471 -18.57 -6.65 -5.72
N LEU A 472 -18.66 -5.58 -6.53
CA LEU A 472 -18.84 -5.68 -7.98
C LEU A 472 -17.71 -6.49 -8.63
N GLY A 473 -16.45 -6.22 -8.25
CA GLY A 473 -15.30 -6.97 -8.75
C GLY A 473 -15.35 -8.45 -8.37
N LEU A 474 -15.66 -8.76 -7.11
CA LEU A 474 -15.76 -10.14 -6.61
C LEU A 474 -16.81 -10.97 -7.37
N VAL A 475 -17.95 -10.36 -7.71
CA VAL A 475 -19.05 -11.01 -8.44
C VAL A 475 -18.75 -11.19 -9.93
N ASN A 476 -17.96 -10.30 -10.54
CA ASN A 476 -17.71 -10.28 -11.99
C ASN A 476 -16.33 -10.79 -12.40
N MET A 477 -15.73 -11.70 -11.61
CA MET A 477 -14.39 -12.25 -11.88
C MET A 477 -14.28 -12.98 -13.23
N ASN A 478 -15.38 -13.53 -13.75
CA ASN A 478 -15.46 -14.17 -15.06
C ASN A 478 -15.34 -13.17 -16.25
N ARG A 479 -15.48 -11.88 -16.00
CA ARG A 479 -15.50 -10.79 -16.99
C ARG A 479 -14.50 -9.68 -16.64
N LEU A 480 -13.36 -10.07 -16.08
CA LEU A 480 -12.32 -9.19 -15.54
C LEU A 480 -11.97 -8.01 -16.47
N GLN A 481 -11.79 -8.26 -17.77
CA GLN A 481 -11.38 -7.27 -18.77
C GLN A 481 -12.33 -6.06 -18.92
N LEU A 482 -13.58 -6.16 -18.47
CA LEU A 482 -14.55 -5.07 -18.61
C LEU A 482 -14.46 -4.01 -17.52
N TRP A 483 -13.90 -4.36 -16.35
CA TRP A 483 -13.95 -3.50 -15.17
C TRP A 483 -12.58 -3.33 -14.49
N TRP A 484 -11.65 -4.28 -14.68
CA TRP A 484 -10.40 -4.36 -13.93
C TRP A 484 -9.61 -3.05 -13.93
N ASP A 485 -9.28 -2.52 -15.10
CA ASP A 485 -8.44 -1.33 -15.20
C ASP A 485 -9.10 -0.12 -14.56
N SER A 486 -10.40 0.08 -14.81
CA SER A 486 -11.16 1.21 -14.26
C SER A 486 -11.23 1.16 -12.73
N VAL A 487 -11.54 -0.01 -12.17
CA VAL A 487 -11.66 -0.19 -10.71
C VAL A 487 -10.29 -0.12 -10.04
N CYS A 488 -9.28 -0.81 -10.57
CA CYS A 488 -7.92 -0.82 -10.01
C CYS A 488 -7.27 0.56 -10.05
N CYS A 489 -7.40 1.30 -11.15
CA CYS A 489 -6.89 2.68 -11.25
C CYS A 489 -7.53 3.60 -10.20
N GLN A 490 -8.84 3.45 -9.98
CA GLN A 490 -9.55 4.23 -8.97
C GLN A 490 -9.07 3.88 -7.55
N LEU A 491 -8.99 2.60 -7.21
CA LEU A 491 -8.52 2.15 -5.90
C LEU A 491 -7.06 2.57 -5.65
N LEU A 492 -6.18 2.47 -6.65
CA LEU A 492 -4.79 2.94 -6.56
C LEU A 492 -4.72 4.46 -6.31
N SER A 493 -5.60 5.24 -6.93
CA SER A 493 -5.69 6.68 -6.68
C SER A 493 -6.10 6.96 -5.23
N MET A 494 -7.04 6.18 -4.68
CA MET A 494 -7.44 6.27 -3.27
C MET A 494 -6.32 5.85 -2.31
N CYS A 495 -5.43 4.93 -2.70
CA CYS A 495 -4.26 4.56 -1.91
C CYS A 495 -3.27 5.72 -1.70
N LYS A 496 -3.36 6.79 -2.50
CA LYS A 496 -2.48 7.97 -2.41
C LYS A 496 -3.05 9.08 -1.52
N LEU A 497 -4.27 8.93 -0.99
CA LEU A 497 -4.91 9.93 -0.13
C LEU A 497 -4.20 10.07 1.23
N SER A 498 -4.24 11.26 1.82
CA SER A 498 -3.74 11.51 3.17
C SER A 498 -4.58 10.83 4.26
N HIS A 499 -5.88 10.67 4.02
CA HIS A 499 -6.82 10.08 4.97
C HIS A 499 -6.60 8.56 5.13
N ALA A 500 -6.06 8.15 6.28
CA ALA A 500 -5.65 6.78 6.55
C ALA A 500 -6.76 5.73 6.41
N GLY A 501 -7.98 5.99 6.92
CA GLY A 501 -9.07 5.00 6.88
C GLY A 501 -9.45 4.55 5.46
N LEU A 502 -9.82 5.50 4.59
CA LEU A 502 -10.08 5.23 3.16
C LEU A 502 -8.88 4.59 2.45
N ARG A 503 -7.67 5.10 2.70
CA ARG A 503 -6.45 4.56 2.08
C ARG A 503 -6.25 3.08 2.40
N GLN A 504 -6.39 2.69 3.66
CA GLN A 504 -6.27 1.30 4.10
C GLN A 504 -7.38 0.41 3.52
N MET A 505 -8.62 0.92 3.46
CA MET A 505 -9.73 0.19 2.83
C MET A 505 -9.51 -0.01 1.33
N ALA A 506 -9.01 1.00 0.62
CA ALA A 506 -8.69 0.89 -0.79
C ALA A 506 -7.56 -0.12 -1.05
N ALA A 507 -6.50 -0.10 -0.24
CA ALA A 507 -5.41 -1.08 -0.34
C ALA A 507 -5.90 -2.51 -0.05
N SER A 508 -6.75 -2.67 0.97
CA SER A 508 -7.35 -3.97 1.33
C SER A 508 -8.26 -4.49 0.22
N ALA A 509 -9.11 -3.63 -0.34
CA ALA A 509 -9.97 -3.95 -1.48
C ALA A 509 -9.16 -4.42 -2.68
N LEU A 510 -8.12 -3.68 -3.06
CA LEU A 510 -7.29 -4.01 -4.22
C LEU A 510 -6.59 -5.37 -4.04
N VAL A 511 -6.00 -5.61 -2.87
CA VAL A 511 -5.34 -6.88 -2.54
C VAL A 511 -6.32 -8.06 -2.52
N VAL A 512 -7.55 -7.86 -2.02
CA VAL A 512 -8.60 -8.90 -2.04
C VAL A 512 -9.00 -9.24 -3.48
N LEU A 513 -9.18 -8.24 -4.35
CA LEU A 513 -9.50 -8.45 -5.77
C LEU A 513 -8.37 -9.20 -6.50
N ILE A 514 -7.10 -8.84 -6.23
CA ILE A 514 -5.93 -9.56 -6.78
C ILE A 514 -5.92 -11.02 -6.34
N LYS A 515 -6.07 -11.30 -5.04
CA LYS A 515 -6.10 -12.68 -4.53
C LYS A 515 -7.24 -13.50 -5.13
N GLN A 516 -8.42 -12.90 -5.26
CA GLN A 516 -9.58 -13.56 -5.86
C GLN A 516 -9.37 -13.81 -7.36
N ALA A 517 -8.76 -12.87 -8.10
CA ALA A 517 -8.45 -13.04 -9.52
C ALA A 517 -7.42 -14.15 -9.77
N ILE A 518 -6.42 -14.30 -8.90
CA ILE A 518 -5.44 -15.41 -8.95
C ILE A 518 -6.13 -16.75 -8.66
N ALA A 519 -7.03 -16.78 -7.67
CA ALA A 519 -7.73 -17.99 -7.24
C ALA A 519 -8.89 -18.41 -8.16
N ALA A 520 -9.35 -17.52 -9.04
CA ALA A 520 -10.48 -17.77 -9.92
C ALA A 520 -10.17 -18.93 -10.90
N PRO A 521 -11.13 -19.85 -11.13
CA PRO A 521 -10.96 -20.92 -12.12
C PRO A 521 -10.89 -20.33 -13.53
N GLN A 522 -9.77 -20.56 -14.22
CA GLN A 522 -9.52 -20.04 -15.57
C GLN A 522 -8.98 -21.15 -16.48
N GLN A 523 -9.24 -21.04 -17.78
CA GLN A 523 -8.63 -21.88 -18.81
C GLN A 523 -7.97 -21.01 -19.89
N PRO A 524 -6.62 -21.01 -20.02
CA PRO A 524 -5.64 -21.71 -19.20
C PRO A 524 -5.58 -21.19 -17.74
N PRO A 525 -5.03 -21.97 -16.78
CA PRO A 525 -4.84 -21.54 -15.39
C PRO A 525 -4.10 -20.20 -15.30
N PHE A 526 -4.39 -19.40 -14.28
CA PHE A 526 -3.86 -18.04 -14.09
C PHE A 526 -2.36 -17.94 -14.40
N TRP A 527 -1.53 -18.74 -13.71
CA TRP A 527 -0.07 -18.69 -13.85
C TRP A 527 0.49 -19.14 -15.21
N LYS A 528 -0.33 -19.76 -16.07
CA LYS A 528 0.04 -20.12 -17.44
C LYS A 528 -0.42 -19.09 -18.47
N ASN A 529 -1.22 -18.10 -18.07
CA ASN A 529 -1.73 -17.05 -18.95
C ASN A 529 -0.96 -15.75 -18.75
N GLU A 530 0.13 -15.57 -19.49
CA GLU A 530 1.03 -14.42 -19.34
C GLU A 530 0.32 -13.05 -19.40
N SER A 531 -0.63 -12.89 -20.34
CA SER A 531 -1.39 -11.64 -20.48
C SER A 531 -2.23 -11.30 -19.24
N LEU A 532 -2.89 -12.32 -18.66
CA LEU A 532 -3.70 -12.17 -17.46
C LEU A 532 -2.82 -11.94 -16.23
N THR A 533 -1.69 -12.67 -16.13
CA THR A 533 -0.74 -12.51 -15.02
C THR A 533 -0.17 -11.10 -14.97
N MET A 534 0.21 -10.52 -16.12
CA MET A 534 0.68 -9.14 -16.17
C MET A 534 -0.41 -8.15 -15.74
N THR A 535 -1.60 -8.26 -16.33
CA THR A 535 -2.74 -7.38 -16.04
C THR A 535 -3.12 -7.39 -14.55
N VAL A 536 -3.14 -8.57 -13.91
CA VAL A 536 -3.55 -8.73 -12.51
C VAL A 536 -2.45 -8.33 -11.52
N LEU A 537 -1.17 -8.54 -11.87
CA LEU A 537 -0.05 -8.17 -11.00
C LEU A 537 0.42 -6.72 -11.16
N ASP A 538 0.03 -6.02 -12.23
CA ASP A 538 0.37 -4.60 -12.44
C ASP A 538 -0.09 -3.67 -11.31
N PRO A 539 -1.36 -3.76 -10.82
CA PRO A 539 -1.77 -3.00 -9.65
C PRO A 539 -0.97 -3.37 -8.40
N LEU A 540 -0.61 -4.64 -8.24
CA LEU A 540 0.22 -5.10 -7.12
C LEU A 540 1.61 -4.46 -7.17
N SER A 541 2.24 -4.36 -8.35
CA SER A 541 3.52 -3.67 -8.52
C SER A 541 3.41 -2.17 -8.23
N SER A 542 2.35 -1.53 -8.73
CA SER A 542 2.09 -0.09 -8.58
C SER A 542 1.95 0.36 -7.12
N LEU A 543 1.49 -0.52 -6.22
CA LEU A 543 1.44 -0.24 -4.78
C LEU A 543 2.83 0.05 -4.18
N SER A 544 3.92 -0.43 -4.79
CA SER A 544 5.30 -0.17 -4.33
C SER A 544 5.71 1.30 -4.43
N GLU A 545 5.06 2.05 -5.32
CA GLU A 545 5.32 3.48 -5.53
C GLU A 545 4.68 4.35 -4.44
N VAL A 546 3.65 3.83 -3.76
CA VAL A 546 2.93 4.54 -2.70
C VAL A 546 3.81 4.65 -1.45
N VAL A 547 3.91 5.86 -0.90
CA VAL A 547 4.85 6.18 0.19
C VAL A 547 4.35 5.70 1.57
N TYR A 548 3.04 5.47 1.72
CA TYR A 548 2.45 5.15 3.01
C TYR A 548 2.68 3.69 3.44
N ASP A 549 3.20 3.51 4.66
CA ASP A 549 3.54 2.20 5.23
C ASP A 549 2.35 1.24 5.31
N ASP A 550 1.15 1.76 5.60
CA ASP A 550 -0.07 0.94 5.75
C ASP A 550 -0.55 0.30 4.43
N VAL A 551 -0.33 0.99 3.31
CA VAL A 551 -0.55 0.46 1.96
C VAL A 551 0.48 -0.62 1.65
N ARG A 552 1.74 -0.35 1.99
CA ARG A 552 2.85 -1.28 1.77
C ARG A 552 2.71 -2.56 2.60
N GLU A 553 2.18 -2.45 3.82
CA GLU A 553 1.84 -3.59 4.68
C GLU A 553 0.84 -4.51 3.99
N LYS A 554 -0.28 -3.97 3.48
CA LYS A 554 -1.28 -4.76 2.75
C LYS A 554 -0.74 -5.40 1.47
N GLN A 555 0.14 -4.69 0.75
CA GLN A 555 0.81 -5.23 -0.43
C GLN A 555 1.70 -6.44 -0.07
N LEU A 556 2.49 -6.34 1.00
CA LEU A 556 3.38 -7.42 1.43
C LEU A 556 2.61 -8.61 2.02
N GLU A 557 1.52 -8.37 2.76
CA GLU A 557 0.59 -9.43 3.18
C GLU A 557 -0.04 -10.16 1.98
N CYS A 558 -0.25 -9.44 0.87
CA CYS A 558 -0.68 -10.06 -0.39
C CYS A 558 0.40 -10.99 -0.94
N VAL A 559 1.62 -10.48 -1.10
CA VAL A 559 2.75 -11.25 -1.62
C VAL A 559 3.06 -12.46 -0.74
N GLN A 560 3.04 -12.31 0.58
CA GLN A 560 3.26 -13.42 1.51
C GLN A 560 2.23 -14.53 1.33
N HIS A 561 0.94 -14.17 1.23
CA HIS A 561 -0.13 -15.12 0.95
C HIS A 561 0.05 -15.79 -0.41
N MET A 562 0.44 -15.02 -1.43
CA MET A 562 0.71 -15.55 -2.76
C MET A 562 1.84 -16.59 -2.77
N LEU A 563 2.93 -16.31 -2.06
CA LEU A 563 4.06 -17.23 -1.92
C LEU A 563 3.62 -18.53 -1.24
N HIS A 564 2.89 -18.46 -0.13
CA HIS A 564 2.41 -19.64 0.58
C HIS A 564 1.42 -20.49 -0.22
N CYS A 565 0.55 -19.87 -1.02
CA CYS A 565 -0.49 -20.59 -1.76
C CYS A 565 -0.04 -21.06 -3.15
N TRP A 566 0.83 -20.32 -3.83
CA TRP A 566 1.17 -20.55 -5.24
C TRP A 566 2.65 -20.46 -5.57
N GLY A 567 3.56 -20.45 -4.59
CA GLY A 567 5.00 -20.26 -4.81
C GLY A 567 5.57 -21.07 -5.99
N GLU A 568 5.35 -22.38 -6.04
CA GLU A 568 5.85 -23.24 -7.12
C GLU A 568 5.27 -22.92 -8.52
N GLN A 569 4.13 -22.22 -8.58
CA GLN A 569 3.40 -21.95 -9.82
C GLN A 569 3.72 -20.57 -10.42
N ILE A 570 4.38 -19.65 -9.69
CA ILE A 570 4.59 -18.25 -10.12
C ILE A 570 5.30 -18.12 -11.49
N GLY A 571 6.19 -19.06 -11.81
CA GLY A 571 6.78 -19.17 -13.15
C GLY A 571 7.51 -17.92 -13.62
N THR A 572 7.12 -17.35 -14.76
CA THR A 572 7.78 -16.17 -15.35
C THR A 572 7.58 -14.88 -14.56
N SER A 573 6.65 -14.84 -13.62
CA SER A 573 6.35 -13.65 -12.81
C SER A 573 7.24 -13.48 -11.58
N TRP A 574 8.21 -14.37 -11.37
CA TRP A 574 9.11 -14.32 -10.23
C TRP A 574 9.87 -13.00 -10.11
N LEU A 575 10.37 -12.45 -11.23
CA LEU A 575 11.13 -11.20 -11.23
C LEU A 575 10.31 -10.07 -10.62
N ARG A 576 9.04 -9.94 -11.04
CA ARG A 576 8.10 -8.95 -10.52
C ARG A 576 7.87 -9.11 -9.01
N VAL A 577 7.71 -10.35 -8.53
CA VAL A 577 7.51 -10.62 -7.10
C VAL A 577 8.77 -10.25 -6.28
N ILE A 578 9.96 -10.59 -6.78
CA ILE A 578 11.23 -10.25 -6.14
C ILE A 578 11.43 -8.74 -6.09
N GLU A 579 11.14 -8.04 -7.19
CA GLU A 579 11.21 -6.57 -7.26
C GLU A 579 10.26 -5.91 -6.26
N ILE A 580 9.01 -6.40 -6.16
CA ILE A 580 8.06 -5.92 -5.15
C ILE A 580 8.64 -6.12 -3.75
N VAL A 581 9.15 -7.30 -3.40
CA VAL A 581 9.73 -7.57 -2.08
C VAL A 581 10.98 -6.71 -1.81
N GLY A 582 11.80 -6.49 -2.84
CA GLY A 582 13.06 -5.77 -2.76
C GLY A 582 12.95 -4.24 -2.63
N VAL A 583 11.74 -3.67 -2.63
CA VAL A 583 11.54 -2.25 -2.30
C VAL A 583 11.62 -2.07 -0.79
N ILE A 584 12.77 -1.55 -0.34
CA ILE A 584 13.07 -1.22 1.06
C ILE A 584 13.44 0.27 1.11
N ARG A 585 12.78 1.04 1.99
CA ARG A 585 13.07 2.47 2.21
C ARG A 585 13.58 2.68 3.63
N ASP A 586 14.47 3.66 3.82
CA ASP A 586 15.02 4.01 5.13
C ASP A 586 13.93 4.45 6.14
N SER A 587 12.79 4.94 5.64
CA SER A 587 11.66 5.42 6.44
C SER A 587 10.72 4.33 6.96
N TYR A 588 10.83 3.09 6.48
CA TYR A 588 9.90 2.01 6.84
C TYR A 588 9.98 1.65 8.31
N LYS A 589 8.89 1.16 8.89
CA LYS A 589 8.93 0.58 10.24
C LYS A 589 9.58 -0.81 10.24
N VAL A 590 10.14 -1.20 11.38
CA VAL A 590 10.78 -2.52 11.57
C VAL A 590 9.83 -3.66 11.19
N ASP A 591 8.57 -3.59 11.61
CA ASP A 591 7.55 -4.60 11.31
C ASP A 591 7.38 -4.80 9.79
N LEU A 592 7.43 -3.72 9.02
CA LEU A 592 7.29 -3.77 7.57
C LEU A 592 8.52 -4.41 6.90
N ILE A 593 9.72 -4.09 7.41
CA ILE A 593 10.96 -4.73 6.97
C ILE A 593 10.94 -6.22 7.29
N LEU A 594 10.41 -6.61 8.46
CA LEU A 594 10.28 -8.01 8.87
C LEU A 594 9.35 -8.80 7.94
N ILE A 595 8.19 -8.25 7.56
CA ILE A 595 7.29 -8.91 6.61
C ILE A 595 7.99 -9.08 5.25
N ALA A 596 8.60 -8.03 4.72
CA ALA A 596 9.33 -8.09 3.46
C ALA A 596 10.47 -9.12 3.50
N PHE A 597 11.24 -9.15 4.61
CA PHE A 597 12.33 -10.09 4.79
C PHE A 597 11.84 -11.53 4.90
N HIS A 598 10.69 -11.76 5.55
CA HIS A 598 10.08 -13.09 5.61
C HIS A 598 9.64 -13.58 4.23
N CYS A 599 9.04 -12.73 3.40
CA CYS A 599 8.78 -13.03 1.99
C CYS A 599 10.07 -13.39 1.24
N PHE A 600 11.12 -12.58 1.39
CA PHE A 600 12.40 -12.83 0.73
C PHE A 600 13.04 -14.15 1.19
N LYS A 601 12.99 -14.45 2.49
CA LYS A 601 13.49 -15.69 3.05
C LYS A 601 12.80 -16.90 2.40
N LEU A 602 11.46 -16.91 2.32
CA LEU A 602 10.71 -17.97 1.64
C LEU A 602 11.17 -18.17 0.19
N ILE A 603 11.42 -17.08 -0.53
CA ILE A 603 11.91 -17.15 -1.93
C ILE A 603 13.27 -17.86 -1.99
N VAL A 604 14.23 -17.47 -1.14
CA VAL A 604 15.61 -17.99 -1.19
C VAL A 604 15.76 -19.37 -0.56
N THR A 605 14.94 -19.73 0.44
CA THR A 605 15.04 -21.03 1.11
C THR A 605 14.18 -22.11 0.47
N ASP A 606 12.95 -21.78 0.07
CA ASP A 606 11.96 -22.79 -0.29
C ASP A 606 11.73 -22.84 -1.81
N TYR A 607 11.84 -21.70 -2.50
CA TYR A 607 11.47 -21.58 -3.92
C TYR A 607 12.65 -21.33 -4.87
N LEU A 608 13.89 -21.30 -4.37
CA LEU A 608 15.08 -20.97 -5.17
C LEU A 608 15.28 -21.91 -6.38
N SER A 609 14.92 -23.18 -6.26
CA SER A 609 14.98 -24.15 -7.36
C SER A 609 14.00 -23.82 -8.51
N SER A 610 12.86 -23.20 -8.19
CA SER A 610 11.79 -22.82 -9.14
C SER A 610 12.05 -21.52 -9.89
N LEU A 611 13.07 -20.74 -9.49
CA LEU A 611 13.40 -19.46 -10.12
C LEU A 611 14.03 -19.66 -11.51
N SER A 612 13.65 -18.78 -12.45
CA SER A 612 14.35 -18.61 -13.72
C SER A 612 15.72 -17.96 -13.50
N PRO A 613 16.69 -18.16 -14.43
CA PRO A 613 18.04 -17.59 -14.30
C PRO A 613 18.05 -16.06 -14.15
N ASP A 614 17.13 -15.38 -14.82
CA ASP A 614 17.06 -13.92 -14.88
C ASP A 614 16.68 -13.29 -13.52
N CYS A 615 16.07 -14.08 -12.62
CA CYS A 615 15.70 -13.67 -11.27
C CYS A 615 16.88 -13.65 -10.29
N TYR A 616 17.98 -14.36 -10.57
CA TYR A 616 19.08 -14.48 -9.62
C TYR A 616 19.74 -13.13 -9.32
N ALA A 617 19.94 -12.30 -10.34
CA ALA A 617 20.48 -10.96 -10.15
C ALA A 617 19.58 -10.10 -9.25
N ALA A 618 18.26 -10.16 -9.45
CA ALA A 618 17.30 -9.47 -8.59
C ALA A 618 17.31 -10.00 -7.15
N CYS A 619 17.48 -11.32 -6.95
CA CYS A 619 17.64 -11.92 -5.62
C CYS A 619 18.91 -11.43 -4.91
N VAL A 620 20.04 -11.36 -5.62
CA VAL A 620 21.32 -10.87 -5.07
C VAL A 620 21.19 -9.40 -4.66
N VAL A 621 20.64 -8.56 -5.55
CA VAL A 621 20.39 -7.13 -5.25
C VAL A 621 19.45 -6.98 -4.05
N THR A 622 18.40 -7.78 -3.98
CA THR A 622 17.43 -7.74 -2.87
C THR A 622 18.07 -8.18 -1.55
N ALA A 623 18.85 -9.26 -1.54
CA ALA A 623 19.62 -9.68 -0.38
C ALA A 623 20.59 -8.58 0.07
N ALA A 624 21.29 -7.93 -0.85
CA ALA A 624 22.19 -6.83 -0.55
C ALA A 624 21.45 -5.63 0.07
N ARG A 625 20.25 -5.29 -0.41
CA ARG A 625 19.41 -4.24 0.21
C ARG A 625 19.01 -4.59 1.65
N PHE A 626 18.66 -5.84 1.94
CA PHE A 626 18.44 -6.30 3.32
C PHE A 626 19.75 -6.35 4.15
N GLY A 627 20.90 -6.57 3.53
CA GLY A 627 22.21 -6.41 4.18
C GLY A 627 22.46 -4.96 4.63
N HIS A 628 22.05 -3.99 3.82
CA HIS A 628 22.26 -2.57 4.07
C HIS A 628 21.20 -1.90 4.97
N GLN A 629 20.06 -2.55 5.25
CA GLN A 629 19.07 -1.93 6.13
C GLN A 629 19.66 -1.72 7.54
N LYS A 630 19.25 -0.64 8.21
CA LYS A 630 19.89 -0.15 9.44
C LYS A 630 19.11 -0.44 10.72
N GLN A 631 17.89 -0.96 10.62
CA GLN A 631 16.97 -1.04 11.76
C GLN A 631 17.13 -2.32 12.58
N ASP A 632 17.44 -3.45 11.93
CA ASP A 632 17.63 -4.73 12.60
C ASP A 632 18.94 -5.39 12.14
N LEU A 633 19.93 -5.48 13.04
CA LEU A 633 21.22 -6.10 12.72
C LEU A 633 21.09 -7.56 12.27
N ASN A 634 20.14 -8.32 12.83
CA ASN A 634 19.99 -9.74 12.54
C ASN A 634 19.47 -10.00 11.13
N ILE A 635 18.56 -9.13 10.65
CA ILE A 635 18.09 -9.19 9.25
C ILE A 635 19.28 -9.00 8.29
N ALA A 636 20.14 -8.02 8.57
CA ALA A 636 21.32 -7.75 7.73
C ALA A 636 22.32 -8.91 7.74
N LEU A 637 22.64 -9.47 8.91
CA LEU A 637 23.53 -10.63 9.02
C LEU A 637 22.96 -11.87 8.32
N THR A 638 21.66 -12.13 8.48
CA THR A 638 21.00 -13.25 7.81
C THR A 638 20.98 -13.06 6.30
N ALA A 639 20.76 -11.82 5.82
CA ALA A 639 20.81 -11.49 4.40
C ALA A 639 22.18 -11.72 3.77
N ILE A 640 23.28 -11.43 4.49
CA ILE A 640 24.65 -11.80 4.05
C ILE A 640 24.76 -13.32 3.88
N GLY A 641 24.21 -14.09 4.83
CA GLY A 641 24.12 -15.55 4.70
C GLY A 641 23.33 -16.01 3.47
N HIS A 642 22.24 -15.32 3.13
CA HIS A 642 21.46 -15.60 1.92
C HIS A 642 22.24 -15.28 0.63
N ILE A 643 23.13 -14.28 0.61
CA ILE A 643 24.00 -14.03 -0.55
C ILE A 643 24.93 -15.23 -0.80
N LEU A 644 25.48 -15.82 0.27
CA LEU A 644 26.27 -17.05 0.16
C LEU A 644 25.43 -18.22 -0.37
N HIS A 645 24.22 -18.40 0.17
CA HIS A 645 23.31 -19.45 -0.28
C HIS A 645 22.96 -19.30 -1.77
N LEU A 646 22.73 -18.07 -2.24
CA LEU A 646 22.51 -17.77 -3.65
C LEU A 646 23.74 -18.14 -4.48
N ALA A 647 24.94 -17.79 -4.03
CA ALA A 647 26.20 -18.15 -4.70
C ALA A 647 26.39 -19.67 -4.82
N ASP A 648 26.08 -20.43 -3.75
CA ASP A 648 26.16 -21.90 -3.75
C ASP A 648 25.16 -22.52 -4.73
N HIS A 649 23.97 -21.92 -4.87
CA HIS A 649 22.95 -22.37 -5.82
C HIS A 649 23.18 -21.96 -7.28
N LEU A 650 24.18 -21.13 -7.58
CA LEU A 650 24.59 -20.87 -8.97
C LEU A 650 25.26 -22.09 -9.62
N LEU A 651 25.72 -23.05 -8.82
CA LEU A 651 26.55 -24.19 -9.24
C LEU A 651 25.82 -25.36 -9.93
N PRO A 652 24.58 -25.76 -9.56
CA PRO A 652 23.97 -26.97 -10.11
C PRO A 652 23.38 -26.79 -11.52
N LYS A 653 22.93 -25.57 -11.86
CA LYS A 653 22.35 -25.27 -13.18
C LYS A 653 23.48 -24.77 -14.07
N GLY A 654 24.16 -25.68 -14.75
CA GLY A 654 25.08 -25.31 -15.83
C GLY A 654 24.36 -24.34 -16.78
N TYR A 655 24.68 -23.05 -16.67
CA TYR A 655 24.15 -22.03 -17.56
C TYR A 655 24.44 -22.50 -18.98
N PRO A 656 23.45 -22.58 -19.90
CA PRO A 656 23.69 -22.95 -21.28
C PRO A 656 24.50 -21.84 -21.97
N SER A 657 25.81 -21.87 -21.77
CA SER A 657 26.77 -21.07 -22.49
C SER A 657 26.97 -21.75 -23.83
N GLU A 658 26.10 -21.48 -24.83
CA GLU A 658 26.55 -21.46 -26.24
C GLU A 658 25.58 -20.91 -27.31
N ASN A 659 24.32 -20.58 -27.04
CA ASN A 659 23.46 -20.01 -28.10
C ASN A 659 22.64 -18.82 -27.60
N LEU A 660 23.18 -17.60 -27.66
CA LEU A 660 22.42 -16.33 -27.64
C LEU A 660 23.30 -15.22 -28.25
N SER A 661 23.43 -15.26 -29.57
CA SER A 661 23.98 -14.16 -30.37
C SER A 661 22.90 -13.18 -30.82
N ASP A 662 21.84 -12.97 -30.03
CA ASP A 662 20.85 -11.93 -30.30
C ASP A 662 20.74 -10.98 -29.12
N LYS A 663 21.39 -9.83 -29.27
CA LYS A 663 21.17 -8.64 -28.45
C LYS A 663 19.76 -8.13 -28.73
N THR A 664 18.79 -8.63 -27.99
CA THR A 664 17.53 -7.92 -27.73
C THR A 664 17.43 -7.65 -26.23
N SER A 665 17.25 -6.36 -25.95
CA SER A 665 17.12 -5.68 -24.66
C SER A 665 16.38 -6.47 -23.57
N THR A 666 16.90 -6.30 -22.33
CA THR A 666 16.42 -6.76 -21.01
C THR A 666 16.51 -8.26 -20.70
N GLY A 667 17.50 -8.65 -19.88
CA GLY A 667 17.27 -9.76 -18.95
C GLY A 667 18.45 -10.66 -18.56
N ASN A 668 19.34 -11.03 -19.49
CA ASN A 668 20.23 -12.17 -19.20
C ASN A 668 21.66 -11.73 -18.93
N LEU A 669 21.98 -11.46 -17.66
CA LEU A 669 23.36 -11.33 -17.19
C LEU A 669 24.08 -12.66 -17.40
N SER A 670 25.30 -12.59 -17.93
CA SER A 670 26.20 -13.74 -18.02
C SER A 670 26.57 -14.23 -16.62
N LEU A 671 26.95 -15.52 -16.51
CA LEU A 671 27.43 -16.10 -15.24
C LEU A 671 28.59 -15.29 -14.64
N GLU A 672 29.46 -14.74 -15.49
CA GLU A 672 30.60 -13.91 -15.06
C GLU A 672 30.12 -12.59 -14.43
N GLU A 673 29.15 -11.91 -15.05
CA GLU A 673 28.57 -10.68 -14.50
C GLU A 673 27.83 -10.92 -13.18
N LEU A 674 27.20 -12.09 -13.03
CA LEU A 674 26.50 -12.46 -11.80
C LEU A 674 27.47 -12.72 -10.63
N TRP A 675 28.59 -13.42 -10.88
CA TRP A 675 29.65 -13.56 -9.87
C TRP A 675 30.19 -12.20 -9.44
N ILE A 676 30.52 -11.34 -10.41
CA ILE A 676 31.04 -10.01 -10.12
C ILE A 676 29.99 -9.16 -9.37
N SER A 677 28.71 -9.27 -9.70
CA SER A 677 27.62 -8.62 -8.98
C SER A 677 27.57 -9.04 -7.50
N ILE A 678 27.65 -10.34 -7.21
CA ILE A 678 27.72 -10.86 -5.83
C ILE A 678 28.92 -10.26 -5.08
N PHE A 679 30.09 -10.27 -5.70
CA PHE A 679 31.31 -9.76 -5.07
C PHE A 679 31.30 -8.25 -4.85
N CYS A 680 30.72 -7.48 -5.78
CA CYS A 680 30.51 -6.04 -5.59
C CYS A 680 29.59 -5.78 -4.40
N HIS A 681 28.45 -6.46 -4.31
CA HIS A 681 27.52 -6.27 -3.20
C HIS A 681 28.08 -6.70 -1.83
N LEU A 682 28.87 -7.77 -1.79
CA LEU A 682 29.59 -8.15 -0.57
C LEU A 682 30.67 -7.13 -0.21
N ALA A 683 31.40 -6.60 -1.19
CA ALA A 683 32.39 -5.54 -0.97
C ALA A 683 31.75 -4.24 -0.47
N ASP A 684 30.58 -3.84 -0.98
CA ASP A 684 29.82 -2.69 -0.47
C ASP A 684 29.45 -2.88 1.01
N LEU A 685 29.01 -4.09 1.40
CA LEU A 685 28.72 -4.43 2.79
C LEU A 685 29.97 -4.45 3.68
N CYS A 686 31.16 -4.67 3.11
CA CYS A 686 32.43 -4.51 3.82
C CYS A 686 32.72 -3.04 4.18
N LEU A 687 31.99 -2.08 3.61
CA LEU A 687 32.08 -0.65 3.90
C LEU A 687 30.96 -0.16 4.83
N ASP A 688 30.13 -1.06 5.39
CA ASP A 688 29.04 -0.70 6.31
C ASP A 688 29.57 -0.06 7.61
N ARG A 689 28.81 0.89 8.18
CA ARG A 689 29.21 1.55 9.45
C ARG A 689 29.31 0.56 10.62
N ARG A 690 28.52 -0.51 10.61
CA ARG A 690 28.42 -1.48 11.70
C ARG A 690 29.54 -2.53 11.58
N PRO A 691 30.43 -2.67 12.59
CA PRO A 691 31.56 -3.61 12.52
C PRO A 691 31.15 -5.08 12.31
N ALA A 692 30.04 -5.50 12.91
CA ALA A 692 29.53 -6.87 12.77
C ALA A 692 29.17 -7.21 11.31
N ILE A 693 28.58 -6.27 10.58
CA ILE A 693 28.23 -6.42 9.16
C ILE A 693 29.50 -6.50 8.32
N ARG A 694 30.46 -5.58 8.52
CA ARG A 694 31.74 -5.61 7.79
C ARG A 694 32.48 -6.93 7.97
N LYS A 695 32.60 -7.40 9.21
CA LYS A 695 33.28 -8.66 9.54
C LYS A 695 32.61 -9.85 8.86
N SER A 696 31.29 -9.95 8.95
CA SER A 696 30.53 -11.02 8.29
C SER A 696 30.66 -10.96 6.77
N ALA A 697 30.54 -9.77 6.18
CA ALA A 697 30.65 -9.57 4.73
C ALA A 697 32.06 -9.91 4.21
N CYS A 698 33.13 -9.49 4.91
CA CYS A 698 34.51 -9.85 4.57
C CYS A 698 34.71 -11.37 4.59
N GLN A 699 34.26 -12.03 5.66
CA GLN A 699 34.36 -13.48 5.79
C GLN A 699 33.60 -14.20 4.68
N THR A 700 32.36 -13.77 4.41
CA THR A 700 31.55 -14.32 3.32
C THR A 700 32.21 -14.10 1.96
N LEU A 701 32.69 -12.88 1.65
CA LEU A 701 33.36 -12.55 0.40
C LEU A 701 34.54 -13.50 0.11
N PHE A 702 35.50 -13.58 1.03
CA PHE A 702 36.69 -14.42 0.81
C PHE A 702 36.34 -15.90 0.83
N ASN A 703 35.40 -16.34 1.67
CA ASN A 703 34.95 -17.74 1.68
C ASN A 703 34.26 -18.13 0.35
N THR A 704 33.39 -17.27 -0.18
CA THR A 704 32.72 -17.52 -1.47
C THR A 704 33.74 -17.63 -2.61
N VAL A 705 34.73 -16.73 -2.66
CA VAL A 705 35.81 -16.80 -3.65
C VAL A 705 36.65 -18.06 -3.45
N GLU A 706 36.94 -18.43 -2.20
CA GLU A 706 37.76 -19.60 -1.89
C GLU A 706 37.08 -20.91 -2.30
N CYS A 707 35.78 -21.05 -2.01
CA CYS A 707 35.00 -22.23 -2.41
C CYS A 707 34.84 -22.35 -3.93
N HIS A 708 34.58 -21.24 -4.62
CA HIS A 708 34.13 -21.25 -6.03
C HIS A 708 35.20 -20.86 -7.05
N GLY A 709 36.35 -20.37 -6.60
CA GLY A 709 37.40 -19.82 -7.45
C GLY A 709 37.91 -20.77 -8.54
N THR A 710 37.79 -22.09 -8.31
CA THR A 710 38.23 -23.09 -9.30
C THR A 710 37.44 -23.11 -10.60
N ARG A 711 36.30 -22.40 -10.64
CA ARG A 711 35.41 -22.28 -11.80
C ARG A 711 35.55 -20.94 -12.52
N PHE A 712 36.30 -20.00 -11.98
CA PHE A 712 36.43 -18.67 -12.56
C PHE A 712 37.29 -18.72 -13.82
N ARG A 713 36.81 -18.05 -14.86
CA ARG A 713 37.62 -17.78 -16.05
C ARG A 713 38.60 -16.65 -15.76
N TRP A 714 39.56 -16.47 -16.65
CA TRP A 714 40.54 -15.39 -16.54
C TRP A 714 39.86 -14.00 -16.48
N THR A 715 38.76 -13.80 -17.23
CA THR A 715 37.95 -12.57 -17.22
C THR A 715 37.32 -12.30 -15.85
N THR A 716 36.80 -13.34 -15.20
CA THR A 716 36.22 -13.25 -13.85
C THR A 716 37.30 -12.94 -12.82
N TRP A 717 38.45 -13.60 -12.87
CA TRP A 717 39.59 -13.30 -11.99
C TRP A 717 40.09 -11.86 -12.18
N SER A 718 40.25 -11.42 -13.43
CA SER A 718 40.60 -10.05 -13.78
C SER A 718 39.63 -9.05 -13.15
N ALA A 719 38.33 -9.23 -13.39
CA ALA A 719 37.29 -8.36 -12.87
C ALA A 719 37.22 -8.40 -11.34
N LEU A 720 37.43 -9.55 -10.70
CA LEU A 720 37.47 -9.66 -9.24
C LEU A 720 38.58 -8.79 -8.64
N PHE A 721 39.79 -8.80 -9.21
CA PHE A 721 40.88 -7.93 -8.71
C PHE A 721 40.59 -6.45 -8.97
N TRP A 722 40.30 -6.09 -10.21
CA TRP A 722 40.26 -4.69 -10.64
C TRP A 722 38.96 -3.97 -10.28
N LYS A 723 37.82 -4.68 -10.21
CA LYS A 723 36.52 -4.09 -9.90
C LYS A 723 36.11 -4.26 -8.43
N VAL A 724 36.66 -5.26 -7.73
CA VAL A 724 36.23 -5.59 -6.35
C VAL A 724 37.38 -5.46 -5.34
N LEU A 725 38.40 -6.30 -5.41
CA LEU A 725 39.39 -6.45 -4.33
C LEU A 725 40.29 -5.21 -4.17
N PHE A 726 40.88 -4.68 -5.24
CA PHE A 726 41.72 -3.48 -5.13
C PHE A 726 40.91 -2.23 -4.75
N PRO A 727 39.73 -1.95 -5.36
CA PRO A 727 38.85 -0.90 -4.87
C PRO A 727 38.46 -1.08 -3.40
N LEU A 728 38.20 -2.32 -2.94
CA LEU A 728 37.89 -2.60 -1.54
C LEU A 728 39.05 -2.25 -0.61
N LEU A 729 40.29 -2.69 -0.91
CA LEU A 729 41.47 -2.36 -0.09
C LEU A 729 41.67 -0.84 0.04
N LYS A 730 41.52 -0.12 -1.08
CA LYS A 730 41.59 1.33 -1.11
C LYS A 730 40.48 1.99 -0.27
N ASN A 731 39.22 1.63 -0.51
CA ASN A 731 38.06 2.26 0.13
C ASN A 731 38.04 2.03 1.65
N VAL A 732 38.36 0.82 2.11
CA VAL A 732 38.44 0.53 3.56
C VAL A 732 39.57 1.33 4.21
N HIS A 733 40.68 1.55 3.51
CA HIS A 733 41.79 2.38 4.01
C HIS A 733 41.45 3.87 4.08
N GLU A 734 40.74 4.39 3.07
CA GLU A 734 40.24 5.76 3.09
C GLU A 734 39.26 5.98 4.25
N LEU A 735 38.35 5.02 4.49
CA LEU A 735 37.43 5.07 5.63
C LEU A 735 38.16 5.01 6.97
N PHE A 736 39.19 4.15 7.09
CA PHE A 736 40.07 4.14 8.26
C PHE A 736 40.74 5.51 8.49
N THR A 737 41.30 6.11 7.45
CA THR A 737 42.02 7.40 7.55
C THR A 737 41.07 8.54 7.93
N SER A 738 39.82 8.47 7.50
CA SER A 738 38.77 9.44 7.84
C SER A 738 38.09 9.20 9.20
N ALA A 739 38.35 8.05 9.85
CA ALA A 739 37.63 7.67 11.05
C ALA A 739 38.12 8.46 12.28
N PRO A 740 37.21 8.94 13.15
CA PRO A 740 37.60 9.68 14.33
C PRO A 740 38.40 8.78 15.29
N VAL A 741 39.49 9.34 15.82
CA VAL A 741 40.29 8.73 16.90
C VAL A 741 39.57 8.90 18.26
N GLU A 742 38.64 9.86 18.35
CA GLU A 742 37.82 10.14 19.53
C GLU A 742 36.47 9.40 19.54
N ARG A 743 35.92 9.19 20.74
CA ARG A 743 34.73 8.35 21.01
C ARG A 743 33.46 8.96 20.42
N GLU A 744 32.71 8.22 19.60
CA GLU A 744 31.32 8.58 19.25
C GLU A 744 30.39 8.33 20.47
N GLY A 745 30.11 9.37 21.26
CA GLY A 745 28.88 9.47 22.06
C GLY A 745 28.89 9.01 23.54
N ARG A 746 28.59 10.00 24.41
CA ARG A 746 28.18 10.02 25.84
C ARG A 746 29.21 9.69 26.93
N SER A 747 29.63 10.80 27.56
CA SER A 747 30.32 10.94 28.84
C SER A 747 29.55 10.31 30.01
N ASN A 748 30.33 9.90 31.02
CA ASN A 748 29.96 9.45 32.37
C ASN A 748 29.67 7.95 32.55
N SER A 749 30.73 7.14 32.57
CA SER A 749 30.96 6.21 33.68
C SER A 749 32.41 5.69 33.66
N LEU A 750 33.07 5.89 34.79
CA LEU A 750 34.32 5.30 35.32
C LEU A 750 35.37 4.68 34.37
N LEU A 751 36.57 5.27 34.48
CA LEU A 751 37.87 4.77 34.03
C LEU A 751 38.13 3.31 34.43
N VAL A 752 37.90 2.36 33.51
CA VAL A 752 38.58 1.07 33.48
C VAL A 752 38.80 0.66 32.02
N HIS A 753 40.06 0.48 31.64
CA HIS A 753 40.61 -0.24 30.48
C HIS A 753 39.63 -0.83 29.44
N HIS A 754 39.16 -0.05 28.46
CA HIS A 754 38.77 -0.58 27.14
C HIS A 754 39.20 0.39 26.03
N SER A 755 40.49 0.33 25.70
CA SER A 755 41.12 1.03 24.56
C SER A 755 40.63 0.52 23.18
N ARG A 756 39.71 -0.44 23.12
CA ARG A 756 39.33 -1.19 21.89
C ARG A 756 38.20 -0.57 21.06
N ASP A 757 37.53 0.46 21.55
CA ASP A 757 36.21 0.87 21.01
C ASP A 757 36.22 2.15 20.14
N THR A 758 37.38 2.66 19.74
CA THR A 758 37.43 3.80 18.81
C THR A 758 37.05 3.37 17.39
N ALA A 759 36.35 4.23 16.63
CA ALA A 759 35.99 3.96 15.24
C ALA A 759 37.22 3.64 14.38
N ALA A 760 38.33 4.36 14.57
CA ALA A 760 39.61 4.11 13.88
C ALA A 760 40.13 2.67 14.08
N LYS A 761 40.03 2.10 15.30
CA LYS A 761 40.44 0.71 15.56
C LYS A 761 39.53 -0.32 14.89
N GLN A 762 38.22 -0.10 14.91
CA GLN A 762 37.27 -1.00 14.23
C GLN A 762 37.44 -0.99 12.70
N TRP A 763 37.86 0.14 12.13
CA TRP A 763 38.25 0.21 10.72
C TRP A 763 39.61 -0.43 10.47
N ALA A 764 40.58 -0.27 11.38
CA ALA A 764 41.86 -0.96 11.30
C ALA A 764 41.70 -2.48 11.26
N GLU A 765 40.83 -3.07 12.10
CA GLU A 765 40.48 -4.50 12.04
C GLU A 765 39.93 -4.90 10.66
N THR A 766 39.16 -4.03 10.01
CA THR A 766 38.60 -4.29 8.67
C THR A 766 39.68 -4.22 7.58
N VAL A 767 40.61 -3.26 7.67
CA VAL A 767 41.80 -3.20 6.78
C VAL A 767 42.63 -4.47 6.93
N VAL A 768 42.89 -4.90 8.17
CA VAL A 768 43.65 -6.13 8.46
C VAL A 768 42.96 -7.35 7.85
N LEU A 769 41.65 -7.50 8.03
CA LEU A 769 40.88 -8.63 7.48
C LEU A 769 40.92 -8.65 5.94
N THR A 770 40.76 -7.51 5.29
CA THR A 770 40.75 -7.43 3.81
C THR A 770 42.14 -7.65 3.22
N LEU A 771 43.19 -7.05 3.78
CA LEU A 771 44.57 -7.24 3.32
C LEU A 771 45.05 -8.69 3.51
N THR A 772 44.78 -9.26 4.69
CA THR A 772 45.07 -10.67 4.96
C THR A 772 44.30 -11.57 4.00
N GLY A 773 43.00 -11.32 3.80
CA GLY A 773 42.15 -12.08 2.88
C GLY A 773 42.67 -12.10 1.45
N VAL A 774 43.08 -10.96 0.90
CA VAL A 774 43.65 -10.88 -0.47
C VAL A 774 44.96 -11.64 -0.56
N SER A 775 45.86 -11.49 0.42
CA SER A 775 47.15 -12.20 0.40
C SER A 775 46.97 -13.73 0.49
N ASN A 776 46.11 -14.21 1.39
CA ASN A 776 45.80 -15.63 1.55
C ASN A 776 45.14 -16.20 0.31
N LEU A 777 44.23 -15.45 -0.32
CA LEU A 777 43.56 -15.87 -1.53
C LEU A 777 44.56 -16.11 -2.67
N ILE A 778 45.53 -15.21 -2.85
CA ILE A 778 46.54 -15.33 -3.90
C ILE A 778 47.41 -16.57 -3.70
N VAL A 779 47.83 -16.82 -2.46
CA VAL A 779 48.61 -18.02 -2.11
C VAL A 779 47.80 -19.30 -2.29
N SER A 780 46.54 -19.32 -1.83
CA SER A 780 45.65 -20.47 -1.93
C SER A 780 45.33 -20.82 -3.38
N LYS A 781 45.04 -19.82 -4.22
CA LYS A 781 44.67 -20.00 -5.64
C LYS A 781 45.84 -19.84 -6.61
N GLN A 782 47.08 -19.91 -6.13
CA GLN A 782 48.27 -19.65 -6.95
C GLN A 782 48.36 -20.50 -8.23
N ALA A 783 47.88 -21.75 -8.19
CA ALA A 783 47.88 -22.65 -9.36
C ALA A 783 47.07 -22.10 -10.55
N GLN A 784 46.07 -21.26 -10.29
CA GLN A 784 45.25 -20.63 -11.33
C GLN A 784 45.76 -19.22 -11.63
N LEU A 785 46.07 -18.46 -10.58
CA LEU A 785 46.45 -17.05 -10.71
C LEU A 785 47.79 -16.85 -11.40
N LEU A 786 48.79 -17.70 -11.13
CA LEU A 786 50.10 -17.61 -11.76
C LEU A 786 50.07 -17.89 -13.28
N THR A 787 49.00 -18.51 -13.78
CA THR A 787 48.80 -18.74 -15.22
C THR A 787 48.16 -17.56 -15.95
N LEU A 788 47.71 -16.53 -15.21
CA LEU A 788 47.09 -15.35 -15.82
C LEU A 788 48.16 -14.48 -16.48
N ALA A 789 47.97 -14.15 -17.75
CA ALA A 789 48.90 -13.28 -18.50
C ALA A 789 49.08 -11.89 -17.87
N GLU A 790 48.07 -11.40 -17.16
CA GLU A 790 48.10 -10.12 -16.45
C GLU A 790 48.52 -10.22 -14.98
N PHE A 791 48.87 -11.42 -14.48
CA PHE A 791 49.30 -11.60 -13.10
C PHE A 791 50.43 -10.66 -12.67
N PRO A 792 51.45 -10.35 -13.50
CA PRO A 792 52.46 -9.37 -13.12
C PRO A 792 51.89 -7.99 -12.77
N LYS A 793 50.81 -7.55 -13.43
CA LYS A 793 50.13 -6.28 -13.11
C LYS A 793 49.36 -6.36 -11.81
N VAL A 794 48.69 -7.49 -11.56
CA VAL A 794 48.01 -7.77 -10.28
C VAL A 794 49.03 -7.77 -9.13
N TRP A 795 50.18 -8.38 -9.34
CA TRP A 795 51.29 -8.42 -8.39
C TRP A 795 51.82 -7.02 -8.05
N THR A 796 52.16 -6.21 -9.06
CA THR A 796 52.65 -4.85 -8.82
C THR A 796 51.61 -3.99 -8.09
N SER A 797 50.34 -4.08 -8.49
CA SER A 797 49.25 -3.37 -7.83
C SER A 797 49.11 -3.80 -6.37
N LEU A 798 49.20 -5.10 -6.07
CA LEU A 798 49.15 -5.57 -4.68
C LEU A 798 50.33 -5.08 -3.85
N LEU A 799 51.55 -5.09 -4.41
CA LEU A 799 52.73 -4.56 -3.74
C LEU A 799 52.59 -3.07 -3.43
N ASP A 800 52.00 -2.28 -4.34
CA ASP A 800 51.70 -0.88 -4.10
C ASP A 800 50.73 -0.69 -2.93
N HIS A 801 49.67 -1.51 -2.84
CA HIS A 801 48.75 -1.50 -1.70
C HIS A 801 49.48 -1.91 -0.41
N ILE A 802 50.27 -3.00 -0.41
CA ILE A 802 51.06 -3.45 0.74
C ILE A 802 51.98 -2.33 1.22
N MET A 803 52.69 -1.65 0.33
CA MET A 803 53.56 -0.53 0.68
C MET A 803 52.78 0.61 1.33
N HIS A 804 51.64 0.99 0.75
CA HIS A 804 50.79 2.04 1.30
C HIS A 804 50.29 1.69 2.71
N HIS A 805 49.81 0.46 2.92
CA HIS A 805 49.36 -0.03 4.22
C HIS A 805 50.52 -0.18 5.23
N ALA A 806 51.70 -0.61 4.80
CA ALA A 806 52.89 -0.75 5.64
C ALA A 806 53.35 0.59 6.23
N LEU A 807 53.12 1.69 5.51
CA LEU A 807 53.49 3.06 5.90
C LEU A 807 52.35 3.81 6.62
N THR A 808 51.27 3.12 6.97
CA THR A 808 50.13 3.69 7.70
C THR A 808 50.47 3.85 9.18
N ALA A 809 50.06 4.96 9.81
CA ALA A 809 50.20 5.24 11.24
C ALA A 809 49.28 4.38 12.15
N SER A 810 49.23 3.08 11.90
CA SER A 810 48.56 2.07 12.74
C SER A 810 49.43 0.84 12.83
N ALA A 811 49.81 0.45 14.05
CA ALA A 811 50.67 -0.71 14.29
C ALA A 811 50.06 -2.01 13.75
N GLU A 812 48.74 -2.18 13.89
CA GLU A 812 48.03 -3.39 13.44
C GLU A 812 48.00 -3.48 11.90
N ILE A 813 47.77 -2.37 11.20
CA ILE A 813 47.74 -2.34 9.73
C ILE A 813 49.14 -2.53 9.16
N SER A 814 50.12 -1.77 9.68
CA SER A 814 51.49 -1.78 9.17
C SER A 814 52.18 -3.12 9.36
N THR A 815 52.02 -3.76 10.53
CA THR A 815 52.52 -5.12 10.77
C THR A 815 51.82 -6.16 9.90
N THR A 816 50.49 -6.05 9.73
CA THR A 816 49.73 -6.95 8.84
C THR A 816 50.18 -6.84 7.39
N ALA A 817 50.50 -5.63 6.91
CA ALA A 817 50.99 -5.46 5.53
C ALA A 817 52.29 -6.23 5.27
N LEU A 818 53.21 -6.22 6.24
CA LEU A 818 54.42 -7.03 6.15
C LEU A 818 54.15 -8.52 6.30
N ALA A 819 53.20 -8.91 7.16
CA ALA A 819 52.78 -10.31 7.27
C ALA A 819 52.13 -10.80 5.97
N SER A 820 51.39 -9.94 5.26
CA SER A 820 50.88 -10.22 3.92
C SER A 820 52.02 -10.37 2.90
N LEU A 821 53.07 -9.54 2.95
CA LEU A 821 54.26 -9.73 2.12
C LEU A 821 54.97 -11.05 2.44
N GLN A 822 55.05 -11.42 3.73
CA GLN A 822 55.60 -12.70 4.18
C GLN A 822 54.82 -13.87 3.61
N ASN A 823 53.49 -13.83 3.70
CA ASN A 823 52.61 -14.85 3.17
C ASN A 823 52.79 -15.04 1.65
N LEU A 824 52.96 -13.95 0.89
CA LEU A 824 53.21 -14.02 -0.54
C LEU A 824 54.55 -14.69 -0.91
N LEU A 825 55.46 -14.88 0.03
CA LEU A 825 56.65 -15.73 -0.18
C LEU A 825 56.26 -17.20 -0.39
N ASP A 826 55.07 -17.66 -0.02
CA ASP A 826 54.68 -19.06 -0.29
C ASP A 826 54.31 -19.33 -1.75
N LEU A 827 54.35 -18.29 -2.61
CA LEU A 827 54.18 -18.44 -4.06
C LEU A 827 55.33 -19.21 -4.69
N LYS A 828 54.98 -20.17 -5.55
CA LYS A 828 55.91 -21.02 -6.31
C LYS A 828 55.67 -20.88 -7.83
N PRO A 829 56.04 -19.75 -8.44
CA PRO A 829 55.98 -19.58 -9.90
C PRO A 829 56.83 -20.62 -10.62
N SER A 830 56.19 -21.43 -11.47
CA SER A 830 56.86 -22.48 -12.25
C SER A 830 57.64 -21.94 -13.45
N GLU A 831 57.25 -20.77 -13.96
CA GLU A 831 57.92 -20.14 -15.11
C GLU A 831 59.09 -19.25 -14.65
N PRO A 832 60.29 -19.42 -15.24
CA PRO A 832 61.45 -18.61 -14.86
C PRO A 832 61.27 -17.14 -15.21
N GLN A 833 60.59 -16.81 -16.32
CA GLN A 833 60.32 -15.42 -16.72
C GLN A 833 59.45 -14.69 -15.69
N LEU A 834 58.46 -15.38 -15.13
CA LEU A 834 57.60 -14.82 -14.09
C LEU A 834 58.41 -14.53 -12.81
N ASN A 835 59.34 -15.40 -12.44
CA ASN A 835 60.25 -15.15 -11.30
C ASN A 835 61.06 -13.84 -11.46
N VAL A 836 61.55 -13.55 -12.68
CA VAL A 836 62.29 -12.30 -12.98
C VAL A 836 61.41 -11.06 -12.86
N MET A 837 60.10 -11.19 -13.02
CA MET A 837 59.17 -10.07 -12.87
C MET A 837 58.71 -9.87 -11.42
N LEU A 838 58.42 -10.94 -10.69
CA LEU A 838 57.80 -10.85 -9.37
C LEU A 838 58.78 -10.44 -8.27
N TRP A 839 59.90 -11.14 -8.12
CA TRP A 839 60.78 -10.99 -6.96
C TRP A 839 61.57 -9.68 -6.95
N PRO A 840 62.04 -9.15 -8.09
CA PRO A 840 62.67 -7.82 -8.12
C PRO A 840 61.72 -6.70 -7.73
N ALA A 841 60.43 -6.81 -8.12
CA ALA A 841 59.41 -5.86 -7.71
C ALA A 841 59.18 -5.91 -6.19
N ALA A 842 59.00 -7.11 -5.61
CA ALA A 842 58.83 -7.26 -4.16
C ALA A 842 60.06 -6.81 -3.35
N TRP A 843 61.26 -7.08 -3.86
CA TRP A 843 62.51 -6.56 -3.29
C TRP A 843 62.56 -5.03 -3.30
N SER A 844 62.17 -4.40 -4.41
CA SER A 844 62.08 -2.94 -4.51
C SER A 844 61.06 -2.38 -3.52
N THR A 845 59.91 -3.02 -3.37
CA THR A 845 58.87 -2.63 -2.40
C THR A 845 59.39 -2.73 -0.97
N TRP A 846 60.06 -3.83 -0.60
CA TRP A 846 60.66 -4.00 0.73
C TRP A 846 61.73 -2.92 1.01
N LEU A 847 62.60 -2.63 0.04
CA LEU A 847 63.58 -1.55 0.16
C LEU A 847 62.92 -0.19 0.36
N GLU A 848 61.84 0.11 -0.36
CA GLU A 848 61.13 1.39 -0.22
C GLU A 848 60.45 1.53 1.14
N ILE A 849 59.79 0.47 1.62
CA ILE A 849 59.19 0.43 2.96
C ILE A 849 60.29 0.66 4.02
N GLY A 850 61.40 -0.09 3.94
CA GLY A 850 62.51 0.03 4.89
C GLY A 850 63.14 1.42 4.85
N THR A 851 63.41 1.98 3.67
CA THR A 851 64.00 3.31 3.51
C THR A 851 63.12 4.38 4.15
N LYS A 852 61.79 4.32 3.95
CA LYS A 852 60.85 5.28 4.56
C LYS A 852 60.67 5.08 6.06
N ALA A 853 60.70 3.83 6.54
CA ALA A 853 60.70 3.52 7.97
C ALA A 853 61.94 4.09 8.69
N VAL A 854 63.10 4.08 8.00
CA VAL A 854 64.40 4.56 8.50
C VAL A 854 64.52 6.09 8.46
N HIS A 855 64.07 6.74 7.39
CA HIS A 855 64.17 8.21 7.22
C HIS A 855 63.34 9.03 8.21
N PHE A 856 62.36 8.43 8.90
CA PHE A 856 61.63 9.08 9.99
C PHE A 856 62.55 9.51 11.16
N GLN A 857 63.64 8.78 11.42
CA GLN A 857 64.57 9.12 12.51
C GLN A 857 65.50 10.31 12.19
N ALA A 858 65.71 10.65 10.91
CA ALA A 858 66.62 11.73 10.53
C ALA A 858 66.10 13.15 10.88
N PHE A 859 64.83 13.30 11.25
CA PHE A 859 64.25 14.58 11.69
C PHE A 859 64.41 14.87 13.20
N SER A 860 65.12 14.02 13.94
CA SER A 860 65.54 14.32 15.33
C SER A 860 66.81 15.19 15.41
N GLU A 861 67.48 15.48 14.28
CA GLU A 861 68.71 16.30 14.24
C GLU A 861 68.47 17.83 14.26
N ILE A 862 67.35 18.30 14.83
CA ILE A 862 67.18 19.72 15.20
C ILE A 862 67.05 19.84 16.73
N GLY A 863 68.21 19.83 17.39
CA GLY A 863 68.53 20.66 18.56
C GLY A 863 67.84 20.38 19.92
N PRO A 864 68.60 20.17 21.01
CA PRO A 864 68.05 20.17 22.36
C PRO A 864 67.63 21.59 22.80
N CYS A 865 66.51 21.66 23.53
CA CYS A 865 65.86 22.83 24.12
C CYS A 865 66.79 23.96 24.58
N SER A 866 66.52 25.20 24.13
CA SER A 866 66.74 26.37 24.96
C SER A 866 65.62 26.45 26.00
N ALA A 867 65.96 26.14 27.25
CA ALA A 867 65.15 26.45 28.40
C ALA A 867 64.79 27.95 28.43
N VAL A 868 63.51 28.26 28.56
CA VAL A 868 63.05 29.57 29.05
C VAL A 868 62.21 29.30 30.28
N THR A 869 62.82 29.52 31.44
CA THR A 869 62.13 29.97 32.64
C THR A 869 61.45 31.30 32.34
N ASP A 870 60.13 31.39 32.49
CA ASP A 870 59.53 32.36 33.42
C ASP A 870 57.99 32.39 33.34
N THR A 871 57.42 32.43 34.53
CA THR A 871 56.05 32.79 34.90
C THR A 871 55.62 34.16 34.35
N SER A 872 54.41 34.27 33.79
CA SER A 872 53.37 35.26 34.18
C SER A 872 52.17 35.31 33.22
N GLN A 873 51.04 35.71 33.80
CA GLN A 873 49.70 35.85 33.24
C GLN A 873 49.55 37.05 32.28
N HIS A 874 48.61 36.95 31.31
CA HIS A 874 47.53 37.92 30.95
C HIS A 874 47.27 38.11 29.44
N GLN A 875 45.99 37.88 29.09
CA GLN A 875 45.07 38.59 28.16
C GLN A 875 45.33 38.74 26.65
N LEU A 876 44.24 38.46 25.90
CA LEU A 876 43.69 39.03 24.64
C LEU A 876 44.69 39.52 23.57
N GLU A 877 44.54 39.25 22.26
CA GLU A 877 43.38 39.54 21.43
C GLU A 877 43.60 39.00 20.00
N SER A 878 42.50 38.85 19.27
CA SER A 878 42.38 38.38 17.88
C SER A 878 43.17 39.16 16.83
N THR A 879 43.80 38.48 15.86
CA THR A 879 43.72 38.87 14.44
C THR A 879 44.07 37.75 13.46
N THR A 880 43.20 37.61 12.47
CA THR A 880 43.20 36.80 11.23
C THR A 880 44.54 36.56 10.52
N VAL A 881 44.79 35.31 10.08
CA VAL A 881 45.21 34.97 8.70
C VAL A 881 44.68 33.59 8.33
N GLN A 882 43.91 33.52 7.24
CA GLN A 882 43.57 32.29 6.53
C GLN A 882 44.84 31.72 5.89
N SER A 883 45.28 30.56 6.35
CA SER A 883 46.20 29.69 5.61
C SER A 883 45.56 28.31 5.50
N ALA A 884 45.47 27.79 4.28
CA ALA A 884 44.93 26.49 3.98
C ALA A 884 45.62 25.41 4.83
N GLU A 885 44.89 24.85 5.81
CA GLU A 885 45.34 23.72 6.60
C GLU A 885 45.26 22.45 5.74
N SER A 886 46.41 22.02 5.23
CA SER A 886 46.64 20.61 4.93
C SER A 886 46.42 19.79 6.21
N PRO A 887 45.77 18.61 6.15
CA PRO A 887 45.51 17.83 7.35
C PRO A 887 46.84 17.47 8.04
N PRO A 888 46.89 17.39 9.38
CA PRO A 888 48.10 17.04 10.09
C PRO A 888 48.44 15.58 9.79
N TYR A 889 49.45 15.34 8.94
CA TYR A 889 49.99 14.00 8.76
C TYR A 889 50.67 13.59 10.07
N THR A 890 50.00 12.74 10.86
CA THR A 890 50.65 12.03 11.97
C THR A 890 51.78 11.19 11.36
N PRO A 891 53.03 11.41 11.74
CA PRO A 891 54.13 10.82 11.01
C PRO A 891 54.25 9.33 11.41
N PHE A 892 54.55 8.45 10.45
CA PHE A 892 54.60 6.99 10.63
C PHE A 892 55.72 6.56 11.59
N LEU A 893 55.37 5.90 12.71
CA LEU A 893 56.34 5.38 13.68
C LEU A 893 56.35 3.84 13.68
N PRO A 894 57.44 3.21 13.19
CA PRO A 894 57.59 1.76 13.20
C PRO A 894 57.54 1.18 14.63
N THR A 895 56.87 0.04 14.81
CA THR A 895 56.88 -0.70 16.08
C THR A 895 57.97 -1.77 16.11
N ALA A 896 58.29 -2.29 17.31
CA ALA A 896 59.26 -3.38 17.46
C ALA A 896 58.88 -4.60 16.58
N ALA A 897 57.62 -5.02 16.63
CA ALA A 897 57.11 -6.14 15.82
C ALA A 897 57.19 -5.87 14.31
N PHE A 898 56.92 -4.64 13.88
CA PHE A 898 57.08 -4.23 12.48
C PHE A 898 58.54 -4.35 12.05
N MET A 899 59.48 -3.83 12.84
CA MET A 899 60.91 -3.88 12.52
C MET A 899 61.45 -5.31 12.51
N THR A 900 61.05 -6.15 13.48
CA THR A 900 61.43 -7.57 13.50
C THR A 900 60.98 -8.27 12.22
N LEU A 901 59.72 -8.07 11.83
CA LEU A 901 59.18 -8.69 10.63
C LEU A 901 59.81 -8.13 9.34
N MET A 902 60.18 -6.85 9.29
CA MET A 902 60.96 -6.28 8.18
C MET A 902 62.27 -7.03 7.97
N PHE A 903 63.03 -7.28 9.03
CA PHE A 903 64.30 -8.02 8.95
C PHE A 903 64.08 -9.52 8.69
N ASP A 904 63.04 -10.14 9.25
CA ASP A 904 62.66 -11.53 8.92
C ASP A 904 62.39 -11.77 7.43
N LEU A 905 61.92 -10.74 6.72
CA LEU A 905 61.66 -10.80 5.28
C LEU A 905 62.91 -10.65 4.41
N PHE A 906 64.02 -10.14 4.94
CA PHE A 906 65.22 -9.83 4.16
C PHE A 906 65.79 -11.06 3.48
N VAL A 907 66.18 -12.10 4.24
CA VAL A 907 66.86 -13.28 3.70
C VAL A 907 66.02 -13.99 2.62
N PRO A 908 64.73 -14.29 2.84
CA PRO A 908 63.90 -14.94 1.81
C PRO A 908 63.72 -14.11 0.53
N LEU A 909 63.46 -12.80 0.66
CA LEU A 909 63.25 -11.92 -0.50
C LEU A 909 64.53 -11.73 -1.29
N PHE A 910 65.64 -11.47 -0.61
CA PHE A 910 66.94 -11.26 -1.23
C PHE A 910 67.41 -12.50 -1.99
N SER A 911 67.27 -13.68 -1.38
CA SER A 911 67.64 -14.96 -2.01
C SER A 911 66.87 -15.18 -3.32
N ARG A 912 65.54 -14.98 -3.31
CA ARG A 912 64.70 -15.12 -4.51
C ARG A 912 64.95 -14.06 -5.57
N CYS A 913 65.26 -12.83 -5.16
CA CYS A 913 65.61 -11.75 -6.07
C CYS A 913 66.92 -12.04 -6.81
N ILE A 914 67.95 -12.49 -6.10
CA ILE A 914 69.24 -12.86 -6.70
C ILE A 914 69.11 -14.06 -7.63
N GLU A 915 68.39 -15.10 -7.20
CA GLU A 915 68.12 -16.27 -8.04
C GLU A 915 67.40 -15.90 -9.35
N ALA A 916 66.49 -14.92 -9.29
CA ALA A 916 65.72 -14.50 -10.45
C ALA A 916 66.51 -13.62 -11.43
N VAL A 917 67.34 -12.67 -10.96
CA VAL A 917 67.91 -11.63 -11.85
C VAL A 917 69.24 -12.04 -12.48
N SER A 918 70.01 -12.97 -11.90
CA SER A 918 71.33 -13.47 -12.38
C SER A 918 72.41 -12.40 -12.72
N THR A 919 72.06 -11.12 -12.74
CA THR A 919 72.86 -9.95 -13.11
C THR A 919 72.68 -8.84 -12.08
N GLN A 920 73.67 -7.94 -12.01
CA GLN A 920 73.95 -7.05 -10.88
C GLN A 920 72.74 -6.23 -10.41
N ILE A 921 72.42 -6.33 -9.10
CA ILE A 921 71.52 -5.40 -8.40
C ILE A 921 72.06 -3.96 -8.55
N SER A 922 71.18 -3.01 -8.85
CA SER A 922 71.52 -1.58 -9.04
C SER A 922 72.30 -1.01 -7.84
N PRO A 923 73.36 -0.19 -8.06
CA PRO A 923 74.09 0.51 -6.99
C PRO A 923 73.19 1.32 -6.02
N ALA A 924 72.07 1.86 -6.52
CA ALA A 924 71.12 2.60 -5.70
C ALA A 924 70.39 1.72 -4.67
N HIS A 925 70.06 0.48 -5.03
CA HIS A 925 69.40 -0.48 -4.13
C HIS A 925 70.34 -0.87 -2.97
N TRP A 926 71.63 -1.00 -3.28
CA TRP A 926 72.65 -1.30 -2.27
C TRP A 926 72.90 -0.16 -1.28
N THR A 927 72.81 1.09 -1.75
CA THR A 927 72.91 2.27 -0.88
C THR A 927 71.75 2.28 0.12
N ARG A 928 70.51 2.10 -0.36
CA ARG A 928 69.31 1.99 0.49
C ARG A 928 69.38 0.82 1.47
N LEU A 929 69.87 -0.35 1.02
CA LEU A 929 70.06 -1.51 1.90
C LEU A 929 71.05 -1.21 3.04
N THR A 930 72.15 -0.51 2.73
CA THR A 930 73.16 -0.12 3.73
C THR A 930 72.55 0.81 4.77
N GLU A 931 71.72 1.78 4.36
CA GLU A 931 70.99 2.67 5.27
C GLU A 931 70.05 1.89 6.21
N ILE A 932 69.27 0.95 5.65
CA ILE A 932 68.33 0.11 6.42
C ILE A 932 69.06 -0.75 7.45
N LEU A 933 70.16 -1.40 7.06
CA LEU A 933 70.96 -2.27 7.95
C LEU A 933 71.72 -1.46 9.01
N HIS A 934 72.28 -0.30 8.63
CA HIS A 934 72.95 0.60 9.57
C HIS A 934 71.99 1.02 10.67
N LEU A 935 70.76 1.43 10.32
CA LEU A 935 69.75 1.78 11.30
C LEU A 935 69.25 0.55 12.08
N GLY A 936 69.03 -0.60 11.43
CA GLY A 936 68.64 -1.84 12.11
C GLY A 936 69.61 -2.28 13.20
N SER A 937 70.91 -2.13 12.94
CA SER A 937 72.00 -2.46 13.88
C SER A 937 72.17 -1.43 15.01
N LEU A 938 71.84 -0.15 14.77
CA LEU A 938 72.04 0.95 15.72
C LEU A 938 70.75 1.41 16.45
N ALA A 939 69.57 1.12 15.92
CA ALA A 939 68.27 1.51 16.48
C ALA A 939 68.07 0.98 17.92
N PRO A 940 68.48 -0.27 18.27
CA PRO A 940 68.42 -0.73 19.66
C PRO A 940 69.25 0.11 20.63
N ILE A 941 70.36 0.69 20.16
CA ILE A 941 71.29 1.49 20.96
C ILE A 941 70.79 2.94 21.06
N TYR A 942 70.31 3.52 19.95
CA TYR A 942 69.84 4.91 19.87
C TYR A 942 68.56 5.18 20.66
N VAL A 943 67.58 4.25 20.62
CA VAL A 943 66.28 4.43 21.31
C VAL A 943 66.44 4.41 22.83
N THR A 944 67.30 3.53 23.33
CA THR A 944 67.65 3.44 24.75
C THR A 944 68.34 4.71 25.27
N TYR A 945 69.02 5.46 24.38
CA TYR A 945 69.79 6.66 24.73
C TYR A 945 68.97 7.97 24.62
N LEU A 946 68.07 8.08 23.62
CA LEU A 946 67.33 9.33 23.35
C LEU A 946 65.99 9.44 24.11
N TYR A 947 65.40 8.32 24.55
CA TYR A 947 64.04 8.30 25.09
C TYR A 947 63.88 7.41 26.35
N PRO A 948 64.40 7.83 27.52
CA PRO A 948 64.37 7.01 28.74
C PRO A 948 63.00 6.96 29.45
N GLN A 949 61.99 7.73 29.02
CA GLN A 949 60.71 7.91 29.74
C GLN A 949 59.44 7.81 28.86
N SER A 950 59.55 7.52 27.55
CA SER A 950 58.38 7.42 26.67
C SER A 950 57.88 5.99 26.54
N SER A 951 56.56 5.81 26.57
CA SER A 951 55.85 4.54 26.36
C SER A 951 55.95 3.95 24.95
N VAL A 952 56.82 4.49 24.09
CA VAL A 952 57.16 3.94 22.77
C VAL A 952 58.54 3.30 22.88
N THR A 953 58.54 2.05 23.30
CA THR A 953 59.76 1.23 23.38
C THR A 953 59.85 0.37 22.12
N LEU A 954 60.84 0.64 21.26
CA LEU A 954 61.24 -0.25 20.16
C LEU A 954 61.89 -1.55 20.67
N LEU A 955 62.17 -1.65 21.98
CA LEU A 955 62.56 -2.88 22.66
C LEU A 955 61.79 -3.06 23.97
N PRO A 956 61.25 -4.25 24.28
CA PRO A 956 61.04 -4.62 25.68
C PRO A 956 62.42 -4.71 26.35
N LEU A 957 62.66 -3.98 27.45
CA LEU A 957 63.80 -4.26 28.32
C LEU A 957 63.61 -5.68 28.86
N VAL A 958 64.37 -6.64 28.34
CA VAL A 958 64.52 -7.97 28.94
C VAL A 958 65.86 -7.94 29.67
N ASP A 959 65.82 -7.82 30.98
CA ASP A 959 66.98 -7.65 31.87
C ASP A 959 67.80 -8.96 32.09
N ASP A 960 67.54 -10.02 31.32
CA ASP A 960 68.05 -11.39 31.58
C ASP A 960 69.12 -11.90 30.57
N GLY A 961 69.74 -11.02 29.78
CA GLY A 961 70.81 -11.42 28.84
C GLY A 961 70.34 -12.23 27.62
N THR A 962 69.05 -12.25 27.35
CA THR A 962 68.45 -12.81 26.12
C THR A 962 68.32 -11.72 25.06
N LEU A 963 68.71 -12.03 23.82
CA LEU A 963 68.55 -11.09 22.69
C LEU A 963 67.05 -10.88 22.42
N SER A 964 66.66 -9.65 22.13
CA SER A 964 65.31 -9.36 21.65
C SER A 964 65.09 -9.98 20.25
N PRO A 965 63.84 -10.31 19.86
CA PRO A 965 63.54 -10.84 18.53
C PRO A 965 64.08 -9.98 17.39
N LEU A 966 64.03 -8.64 17.54
CA LEU A 966 64.62 -7.71 16.58
C LEU A 966 66.14 -7.87 16.46
N GLN A 967 66.85 -7.97 17.58
CA GLN A 967 68.31 -8.16 17.60
C GLN A 967 68.71 -9.50 16.97
N GLU A 968 67.95 -10.56 17.23
CA GLU A 968 68.16 -11.88 16.61
C GLU A 968 67.97 -11.82 15.09
N SER A 969 66.90 -11.18 14.60
CA SER A 969 66.64 -11.03 13.16
C SER A 969 67.74 -10.23 12.46
N VAL A 970 68.18 -9.10 13.03
CA VAL A 970 69.27 -8.28 12.47
C VAL A 970 70.59 -9.05 12.45
N LEU A 971 70.92 -9.78 13.52
CA LEU A 971 72.14 -10.59 13.58
C LEU A 971 72.12 -11.71 12.53
N ARG A 972 70.97 -12.37 12.33
CA ARG A 972 70.79 -13.40 11.30
C ARG A 972 71.01 -12.82 9.89
N ASP A 973 70.47 -11.63 9.62
CA ASP A 973 70.60 -10.98 8.32
C ASP A 973 72.05 -10.56 8.03
N LEU A 974 72.77 -10.04 9.04
CA LEU A 974 74.20 -9.72 8.95
C LEU A 974 75.06 -10.97 8.72
N ASN A 975 74.78 -12.06 9.44
CA ASN A 975 75.45 -13.35 9.25
C ASN A 975 75.20 -13.93 7.85
N PHE A 976 73.97 -13.85 7.35
CA PHE A 976 73.64 -14.27 6.00
C PHE A 976 74.39 -13.45 4.94
N LEU A 977 74.46 -12.12 5.08
CA LEU A 977 75.24 -11.26 4.18
C LEU A 977 76.73 -11.59 4.19
N LEU A 978 77.30 -11.86 5.36
CA LEU A 978 78.69 -12.32 5.50
C LEU A 978 78.93 -13.62 4.72
N GLN A 979 78.02 -14.60 4.81
CA GLN A 979 78.13 -15.86 4.08
C GLN A 979 77.91 -15.69 2.57
N ALA A 980 76.89 -14.92 2.16
CA ALA A 980 76.56 -14.66 0.76
C ALA A 980 77.69 -13.91 0.02
N SER A 981 78.46 -13.09 0.74
CA SER A 981 79.59 -12.34 0.19
C SER A 981 80.71 -13.22 -0.41
N PHE A 982 80.85 -14.46 0.07
CA PHE A 982 81.78 -15.45 -0.48
C PHE A 982 81.26 -16.13 -1.76
N ILE A 983 79.96 -16.07 -2.03
CA ILE A 983 79.29 -16.83 -3.10
C ILE A 983 79.05 -15.98 -4.35
N TYR A 984 78.72 -14.69 -4.22
CA TYR A 984 78.22 -13.87 -5.33
C TYR A 984 79.20 -12.84 -5.93
N SER A 985 80.47 -12.79 -5.49
CA SER A 985 81.54 -11.94 -6.06
C SER A 985 81.14 -10.47 -6.32
N THR A 986 80.38 -9.85 -5.42
CA THR A 986 79.98 -8.43 -5.51
C THR A 986 81.01 -7.54 -4.80
N ALA A 987 82.18 -7.38 -5.43
CA ALA A 987 83.38 -6.75 -4.85
C ALA A 987 83.19 -5.34 -4.27
N CYS A 988 82.21 -4.55 -4.74
CA CYS A 988 81.97 -3.20 -4.22
C CYS A 988 81.19 -3.16 -2.89
N LEU A 989 80.50 -4.24 -2.50
CA LEU A 989 79.70 -4.29 -1.27
C LEU A 989 80.42 -4.82 -0.05
N LEU A 990 81.36 -5.74 -0.25
CA LEU A 990 82.19 -6.24 0.83
C LEU A 990 82.88 -5.06 1.54
N HIS A 991 83.30 -4.03 0.81
CA HIS A 991 83.94 -2.84 1.38
C HIS A 991 83.01 -1.99 2.27
N SER A 992 81.73 -1.88 1.94
CA SER A 992 80.76 -1.10 2.74
C SER A 992 80.23 -1.89 3.95
N VAL A 993 80.03 -3.20 3.80
CA VAL A 993 79.65 -4.10 4.92
C VAL A 993 80.83 -4.30 5.89
N VAL A 994 82.06 -4.43 5.37
CA VAL A 994 83.28 -4.42 6.19
C VAL A 994 83.45 -3.09 6.91
N LYS A 995 83.19 -1.93 6.28
CA LYS A 995 83.14 -0.64 6.99
C LYS A 995 82.05 -0.55 8.06
N LEU A 996 80.89 -1.17 7.86
CA LEU A 996 79.80 -1.24 8.84
C LEU A 996 80.23 -2.07 10.07
N LEU A 997 80.93 -3.19 9.84
CA LEU A 997 81.50 -4.06 10.88
C LEU A 997 82.73 -3.44 11.56
N GLU A 998 83.58 -2.72 10.83
CA GLU A 998 84.76 -2.00 11.33
C GLU A 998 84.40 -0.71 12.09
N GLY A 999 83.18 -0.18 11.91
CA GLY A 999 82.82 1.19 12.29
C GLY A 999 82.39 1.42 13.73
N LYS A 1000 81.81 0.45 14.45
CA LYS A 1000 81.44 0.54 15.90
C LYS A 1000 80.57 -0.61 16.46
N CYS A 1001 80.12 -1.59 15.68
CA CYS A 1001 79.17 -2.61 16.17
C CYS A 1001 79.79 -3.80 16.92
N LEU A 1002 81.09 -4.09 16.78
CA LEU A 1002 81.70 -5.27 17.40
C LEU A 1002 82.03 -5.15 18.90
N CYS A 1003 81.81 -3.99 19.53
CA CYS A 1003 82.10 -3.79 20.96
C CYS A 1003 80.85 -3.79 21.88
N CYS A 1004 79.63 -3.90 21.35
CA CYS A 1004 78.40 -3.83 22.15
C CYS A 1004 77.39 -4.97 21.92
N VAL A 1005 77.74 -5.99 21.12
CA VAL A 1005 77.12 -7.34 21.16
C VAL A 1005 78.17 -8.26 21.76
#